data_AF-A0A3P6CLH9-F1
#
_entry.id   AF-A0A3P6CLH9-F1
#
_cell.length_a   1.000
_cell.length_b   1.000
_cell.length_c   1.000
_cell.angle_alpha   90.00
_cell.angle_beta   90.00
_cell.angle_gamma   90.00
#
_symmetry.space_group_name_H-M   'P 1'
#
loop_
_entity.id
_entity.type
_entity.pdbx_description
1 polymer ?
#
loop_
_entity_poly.entity_id
_entity_poly.type
_entity_poly.pdbx_seq_one_letter_code
_entity_poly.pdbx_strand_id
1 'polypeptide(L)'
;SIRVGDRQKIHVNSDFTSEKKMVKICCIGAGYVGGPTMAVIALKCPSVEVAVVDISVPRITAWNSDQLPIYEPGLDDVVKQCRGKNLFFSTDVEKHVREADIVFVSVNTPTKTRGLGAGKAADLTYWESAARMIADVSVSDKIVVEKSTVPVKTAEAIEKILTHNSKGIKFQILSNPEFLAEGTAIEDLFKPDRVLIGGRETPEGFAAVKALKDIYSQWVPEERILTTNLWSAELSKLAANAFLAQRISSVNAMSALCEATGANVTEVSYAVGKDSRIGPKFLNSSVGFGGSCFQKDILNLVYICECNGLPEVAEYWKQVIKINDYQKTRFVNRIVSSMFNTVSNKKIAVLGFAFKKDTGDTRETPAIDVCKGLIGDKARISIYDPQVTEEQIQRDLTMNKFDWDHPLHLQPMSPTTVKQVSVAWDAYAATKDAHGICILTEWDEFKKLDYEKIFENMQKPAFVFDGRNVVDAEKLRKIGFIVYSIVDGVQLAGEAMDAVHQRASGFLSEIQEDAEIEFGFVSNDQKLGEERLVDVKHRRNQLVPWETRIKSISRNEEEPVNLNLGFLRNEQILVEEDIGSDEESASFLGHKCELESGDTEFVTECDKRNVEHLLITRKQSNDEGLGLLSAVPFTIGVKFYSSSVFSNKI
;
A
#
# COMPACT_ATOMS: atom_id res chain seq x y z
N SER A 1 -81.76 -14.00 30.23
CA SER A 1 -80.38 -14.21 29.76
C SER A 1 -79.49 -14.54 30.95
N ILE A 2 -78.34 -15.19 30.71
CA ILE A 2 -77.45 -15.79 31.72
C ILE A 2 -76.95 -14.77 32.78
N ARG A 3 -76.83 -15.20 34.04
CA ARG A 3 -76.06 -14.51 35.11
C ARG A 3 -74.57 -14.84 34.98
N VAL A 4 -73.69 -13.88 35.23
CA VAL A 4 -72.33 -14.11 35.75
C VAL A 4 -72.05 -13.06 36.83
N GLY A 5 -71.44 -13.48 37.94
CA GLY A 5 -71.02 -12.62 39.05
C GLY A 5 -69.51 -12.72 39.30
N ASP A 6 -69.10 -12.31 40.49
CA ASP A 6 -67.80 -12.59 41.13
C ASP A 6 -66.53 -12.13 40.39
N ARG A 7 -66.13 -10.88 40.69
CA ARG A 7 -64.76 -10.40 40.49
C ARG A 7 -63.81 -11.10 41.47
N GLN A 8 -63.19 -12.20 41.06
CA GLN A 8 -62.03 -12.74 41.79
C GLN A 8 -60.88 -11.71 41.78
N LYS A 9 -60.33 -11.40 42.96
CA LYS A 9 -59.07 -10.67 43.10
C LYS A 9 -57.91 -11.62 42.76
N ILE A 10 -57.46 -11.60 41.52
CA ILE A 10 -56.17 -12.21 41.14
C ILE A 10 -55.08 -11.51 41.96
N HIS A 11 -54.45 -12.24 42.88
CA HIS A 11 -53.19 -11.78 43.48
C HIS A 11 -52.10 -11.97 42.42
N VAL A 12 -51.62 -10.87 41.86
CA VAL A 12 -50.39 -10.87 41.06
C VAL A 12 -49.24 -10.93 42.06
N ASN A 13 -48.62 -12.11 42.21
CA ASN A 13 -47.35 -12.21 42.94
C ASN A 13 -46.33 -11.33 42.22
N SER A 14 -45.81 -10.31 42.92
CA SER A 14 -44.88 -9.32 42.37
C SER A 14 -43.42 -9.80 42.32
N ASP A 15 -43.16 -11.07 42.62
CA ASP A 15 -41.82 -11.65 42.74
C ASP A 15 -41.39 -12.34 41.43
N PHE A 16 -41.15 -11.52 40.42
CA PHE A 16 -40.40 -11.89 39.22
C PHE A 16 -39.31 -10.85 38.94
N THR A 17 -38.36 -10.75 39.86
CA THR A 17 -37.03 -10.22 39.53
C THR A 17 -36.33 -11.21 38.60
N SER A 18 -36.59 -11.09 37.30
CA SER A 18 -35.86 -11.84 36.30
C SER A 18 -34.41 -11.37 36.30
N GLU A 19 -33.52 -12.15 36.94
CA GLU A 19 -32.08 -11.97 36.83
C GLU A 19 -31.71 -12.00 35.35
N LYS A 20 -31.37 -10.82 34.82
CA LYS A 20 -31.13 -10.62 33.40
C LYS A 20 -29.81 -11.31 33.06
N LYS A 21 -29.87 -12.57 32.60
CA LYS A 21 -28.71 -13.44 32.35
C LYS A 21 -27.57 -12.63 31.73
N MET A 22 -26.45 -12.55 32.44
CA MET A 22 -25.27 -11.86 31.98
C MET A 22 -24.80 -12.50 30.67
N VAL A 23 -24.64 -11.68 29.63
CA VAL A 23 -24.15 -12.15 28.33
C VAL A 23 -22.67 -12.45 28.46
N LYS A 24 -22.26 -13.67 28.08
CA LYS A 24 -20.87 -14.10 28.07
C LYS A 24 -20.30 -14.00 26.64
N ILE A 25 -19.20 -13.26 26.51
CA ILE A 25 -18.41 -13.15 25.28
C ILE A 25 -17.07 -13.86 25.47
N CYS A 26 -16.74 -14.75 24.53
CA CYS A 26 -15.38 -15.28 24.36
C CYS A 26 -14.74 -14.67 23.10
N CYS A 27 -13.47 -14.31 23.13
CA CYS A 27 -12.73 -13.85 21.96
C CYS A 27 -11.45 -14.67 21.77
N ILE A 28 -11.39 -15.46 20.70
CA ILE A 28 -10.23 -16.27 20.34
C ILE A 28 -9.22 -15.40 19.58
N GLY A 29 -8.05 -15.18 20.16
CA GLY A 29 -6.96 -14.34 19.64
C GLY A 29 -6.77 -13.06 20.46
N ALA A 30 -5.71 -12.99 21.26
CA ALA A 30 -5.41 -11.85 22.14
C ALA A 30 -4.41 -10.86 21.48
N GLY A 31 -4.53 -10.62 20.17
CA GLY A 31 -3.68 -9.70 19.41
C GLY A 31 -4.21 -8.26 19.37
N TYR A 32 -3.61 -7.44 18.49
CA TYR A 32 -3.96 -6.03 18.24
C TYR A 32 -5.45 -5.76 17.95
N VAL A 33 -6.20 -6.74 17.43
CA VAL A 33 -7.66 -6.62 17.23
C VAL A 33 -8.42 -7.08 18.47
N GLY A 34 -8.29 -8.35 18.84
CA GLY A 34 -9.12 -8.96 19.89
C GLY A 34 -8.92 -8.34 21.27
N GLY A 35 -7.69 -8.01 21.67
CA GLY A 35 -7.40 -7.41 22.97
C GLY A 35 -8.07 -6.05 23.16
N PRO A 36 -7.74 -5.03 22.35
CA PRO A 36 -8.37 -3.69 22.43
C PRO A 36 -9.88 -3.71 22.26
N THR A 37 -10.42 -4.44 21.26
CA THR A 37 -11.87 -4.52 21.02
C THR A 37 -12.61 -5.02 22.26
N MET A 38 -12.11 -6.11 22.87
CA MET A 38 -12.74 -6.73 24.03
C MET A 38 -12.56 -5.90 25.31
N ALA A 39 -11.43 -5.22 25.47
CA ALA A 39 -11.21 -4.30 26.58
C ALA A 39 -12.17 -3.10 26.53
N VAL A 40 -12.44 -2.56 25.33
CA VAL A 40 -13.44 -1.51 25.13
C VAL A 40 -14.87 -2.02 25.35
N ILE A 41 -15.23 -3.20 24.83
CA ILE A 41 -16.55 -3.80 25.10
C ILE A 41 -16.77 -3.99 26.62
N ALA A 42 -15.79 -4.52 27.35
CA ALA A 42 -15.89 -4.70 28.80
C ALA A 42 -16.07 -3.36 29.54
N LEU A 43 -15.36 -2.30 29.13
CA LEU A 43 -15.50 -0.96 29.73
C LEU A 43 -16.85 -0.32 29.44
N LYS A 44 -17.38 -0.47 28.22
CA LYS A 44 -18.63 0.15 27.78
C LYS A 44 -19.87 -0.66 28.17
N CYS A 45 -19.72 -1.96 28.43
CA CYS A 45 -20.80 -2.86 28.78
C CYS A 45 -20.52 -3.61 30.12
N PRO A 46 -20.62 -2.96 31.29
CA PRO A 46 -20.35 -3.60 32.59
C PRO A 46 -21.26 -4.79 32.93
N SER A 47 -22.38 -4.97 32.21
CA SER A 47 -23.30 -6.12 32.33
C SER A 47 -22.99 -7.26 31.35
N VAL A 48 -21.78 -7.27 30.77
CA VAL A 48 -21.28 -8.29 29.85
C VAL A 48 -19.97 -8.83 30.40
N GLU A 49 -19.86 -10.16 30.49
CA GLU A 49 -18.62 -10.86 30.85
C GLU A 49 -17.81 -11.11 29.57
N VAL A 50 -16.52 -10.77 29.57
CA VAL A 50 -15.66 -10.82 28.39
C VAL A 50 -14.37 -11.57 28.71
N ALA A 51 -14.19 -12.73 28.08
CA ALA A 51 -12.99 -13.54 28.17
C ALA A 51 -12.21 -13.51 26.86
N VAL A 52 -10.97 -13.02 26.89
CA VAL A 52 -10.03 -13.05 25.75
C VAL A 52 -9.10 -14.24 25.93
N VAL A 53 -9.03 -15.11 24.92
CA VAL A 53 -8.28 -16.38 25.01
C VAL A 53 -7.28 -16.54 23.87
N ASP A 54 -6.11 -17.08 24.18
CA ASP A 54 -5.03 -17.29 23.22
C ASP A 54 -4.18 -18.49 23.65
N ILE A 55 -3.66 -19.24 22.67
CA ILE A 55 -2.75 -20.37 22.91
C ILE A 55 -1.35 -19.91 23.37
N SER A 56 -1.01 -18.64 23.12
CA SER A 56 0.25 -18.05 23.54
C SER A 56 0.24 -17.72 25.04
N VAL A 57 0.71 -18.66 25.86
CA VAL A 57 0.87 -18.46 27.31
C VAL A 57 1.61 -17.16 27.64
N PRO A 58 2.76 -16.80 27.02
CA PRO A 58 3.46 -15.56 27.34
C PRO A 58 2.63 -14.29 27.07
N ARG A 59 1.82 -14.31 26.00
CA ARG A 59 0.92 -13.20 25.65
C ARG A 59 -0.20 -13.03 26.69
N ILE A 60 -0.81 -14.13 27.14
CA ILE A 60 -1.83 -14.11 28.20
C ILE A 60 -1.21 -13.73 29.56
N THR A 61 0.03 -14.13 29.85
CA THR A 61 0.76 -13.65 31.03
C THR A 61 0.97 -12.14 30.98
N ALA A 62 1.42 -11.60 29.85
CA ALA A 62 1.59 -10.14 29.66
C ALA A 62 0.27 -9.37 29.83
N TRP A 63 -0.84 -9.82 29.20
CA TRP A 63 -2.17 -9.21 29.37
C TRP A 63 -2.70 -9.23 30.82
N ASN A 64 -2.18 -10.12 31.67
CA ASN A 64 -2.49 -10.18 33.10
C ASN A 64 -1.48 -9.41 33.99
N SER A 65 -0.43 -8.84 33.40
CA SER A 65 0.62 -8.09 34.10
C SER A 65 0.44 -6.57 33.98
N ASP A 66 1.33 -5.78 34.57
CA ASP A 66 1.36 -4.31 34.38
C ASP A 66 2.12 -3.86 33.11
N GLN A 67 2.60 -4.81 32.29
CA GLN A 67 3.20 -4.58 30.97
C GLN A 67 2.41 -5.34 29.92
N LEU A 68 1.55 -4.64 29.18
CA LEU A 68 0.73 -5.24 28.11
C LEU A 68 1.61 -5.69 26.93
N PRO A 69 1.22 -6.75 26.19
CA PRO A 69 2.01 -7.29 25.08
C PRO A 69 1.94 -6.45 23.78
N ILE A 70 1.19 -5.34 23.80
CA ILE A 70 1.09 -4.36 22.72
C ILE A 70 1.05 -2.95 23.32
N TYR A 71 1.64 -1.98 22.62
CA TYR A 71 1.54 -0.56 22.97
C TYR A 71 0.42 0.10 22.15
N GLU A 72 -0.54 0.71 22.84
CA GLU A 72 -1.61 1.53 22.25
C GLU A 72 -1.95 2.68 23.22
N PRO A 73 -2.04 3.94 22.77
CA PRO A 73 -2.37 5.07 23.62
C PRO A 73 -3.70 4.88 24.38
N GLY A 74 -3.63 4.88 25.72
CA GLY A 74 -4.78 4.72 26.62
C GLY A 74 -5.29 3.29 26.83
N LEU A 75 -4.72 2.27 26.17
CA LEU A 75 -5.15 0.87 26.32
C LEU A 75 -4.95 0.35 27.75
N ASP A 76 -3.83 0.72 28.38
CA ASP A 76 -3.48 0.30 29.75
C ASP A 76 -4.53 0.75 30.77
N ASP A 77 -4.98 2.01 30.69
CA ASP A 77 -6.05 2.55 31.54
C ASP A 77 -7.38 1.82 31.34
N VAL A 78 -7.72 1.47 30.08
CA VAL A 78 -8.95 0.72 29.75
C VAL A 78 -8.90 -0.70 30.34
N VAL A 79 -7.77 -1.40 30.18
CA VAL A 79 -7.57 -2.75 30.71
C VAL A 79 -7.58 -2.74 32.23
N LYS A 80 -6.83 -1.85 32.89
CA LYS A 80 -6.76 -1.75 34.36
C LYS A 80 -8.11 -1.41 35.01
N GLN A 81 -9.01 -0.72 34.31
CA GLN A 81 -10.36 -0.47 34.80
C GLN A 81 -11.26 -1.71 34.80
N CYS A 82 -11.05 -2.69 33.93
CA CYS A 82 -11.99 -3.80 33.70
C CYS A 82 -11.45 -5.19 34.09
N ARG A 83 -10.12 -5.37 34.05
CA ARG A 83 -9.44 -6.65 34.30
C ARG A 83 -9.77 -7.20 35.68
N GLY A 84 -10.24 -8.45 35.75
CA GLY A 84 -10.66 -9.11 36.98
C GLY A 84 -12.03 -8.70 37.52
N LYS A 85 -12.77 -7.81 36.82
CA LYS A 85 -14.17 -7.47 37.14
C LYS A 85 -15.11 -8.15 36.16
N ASN A 86 -15.01 -7.77 34.88
CA ASN A 86 -15.74 -8.36 33.77
C ASN A 86 -14.86 -8.61 32.53
N LEU A 87 -13.59 -8.19 32.53
CA LEU A 87 -12.59 -8.54 31.53
C LEU A 87 -11.61 -9.59 32.09
N PHE A 88 -11.40 -10.68 31.36
CA PHE A 88 -10.51 -11.78 31.77
C PHE A 88 -9.62 -12.21 30.59
N PHE A 89 -8.37 -12.58 30.89
CA PHE A 89 -7.41 -13.11 29.90
C PHE A 89 -6.97 -14.51 30.32
N SER A 90 -7.18 -15.52 29.46
CA SER A 90 -7.05 -16.94 29.83
C SER A 90 -6.46 -17.79 28.71
N THR A 91 -5.81 -18.90 29.06
CA THR A 91 -5.36 -19.93 28.11
C THR A 91 -6.36 -21.09 28.00
N ASP A 92 -7.41 -21.11 28.83
CA ASP A 92 -8.47 -22.13 28.84
C ASP A 92 -9.54 -21.82 27.78
N VAL A 93 -9.13 -21.98 26.51
CA VAL A 93 -9.96 -21.67 25.33
C VAL A 93 -11.29 -22.45 25.37
N GLU A 94 -11.23 -23.76 25.65
CA GLU A 94 -12.41 -24.62 25.58
C GLU A 94 -13.50 -24.21 26.57
N LYS A 95 -13.12 -23.92 27.83
CA LYS A 95 -14.08 -23.51 28.86
C LYS A 95 -14.80 -22.22 28.46
N HIS A 96 -14.06 -21.20 28.06
CA HIS A 96 -14.67 -19.91 27.73
C HIS A 96 -15.54 -19.98 26.47
N VAL A 97 -15.16 -20.77 25.46
CA VAL A 97 -16.02 -21.04 24.30
C VAL A 97 -17.28 -21.84 24.68
N ARG A 98 -17.15 -22.84 25.56
CA ARG A 98 -18.28 -23.64 26.08
C ARG A 98 -19.30 -22.77 26.82
N GLU A 99 -18.84 -21.87 27.68
CA GLU A 99 -19.67 -20.96 28.49
C GLU A 99 -20.29 -19.78 27.71
N ALA A 100 -19.67 -19.31 26.62
CA ALA A 100 -20.07 -18.07 25.96
C ALA A 100 -21.38 -18.15 25.15
N ASP A 101 -22.15 -17.06 25.14
CA ASP A 101 -23.27 -16.84 24.21
C ASP A 101 -22.78 -16.35 22.83
N ILE A 102 -21.70 -15.57 22.82
CA ILE A 102 -21.08 -15.00 21.62
C ILE A 102 -19.58 -15.33 21.59
N VAL A 103 -19.09 -15.87 20.48
CA VAL A 103 -17.67 -16.21 20.27
C VAL A 103 -17.10 -15.38 19.13
N PHE A 104 -16.29 -14.38 19.45
CA PHE A 104 -15.47 -13.67 18.48
C PHE A 104 -14.25 -14.50 18.09
N VAL A 105 -13.86 -14.41 16.82
CA VAL A 105 -12.66 -15.05 16.28
C VAL A 105 -11.80 -13.98 15.60
N SER A 106 -10.69 -13.66 16.27
CA SER A 106 -9.72 -12.61 15.94
C SER A 106 -8.33 -13.20 15.68
N VAL A 107 -8.28 -14.35 14.99
CA VAL A 107 -7.05 -15.09 14.69
C VAL A 107 -6.37 -14.57 13.42
N ASN A 108 -5.05 -14.78 13.31
CA ASN A 108 -4.29 -14.45 12.11
C ASN A 108 -4.76 -15.29 10.91
N THR A 109 -4.94 -14.61 9.78
CA THR A 109 -5.12 -15.18 8.44
C THR A 109 -3.87 -14.85 7.62
N PRO A 110 -2.76 -15.61 7.76
CA PRO A 110 -1.50 -15.24 7.15
C PRO A 110 -1.47 -15.51 5.64
N THR A 111 -0.67 -14.75 4.91
CA THR A 111 -0.49 -14.96 3.47
C THR A 111 0.20 -16.29 3.22
N LYS A 112 -0.39 -17.15 2.37
CA LYS A 112 0.16 -18.46 2.04
C LYS A 112 1.53 -18.32 1.40
N THR A 113 2.54 -18.99 1.94
CA THR A 113 3.91 -19.02 1.39
C THR A 113 4.13 -20.13 0.35
N ARG A 114 3.16 -21.04 0.15
CA ARG A 114 3.28 -22.19 -0.75
C ARG A 114 1.94 -22.69 -1.31
N GLY A 115 2.00 -23.37 -2.45
CA GLY A 115 0.84 -23.96 -3.14
C GLY A 115 -0.03 -22.94 -3.90
N LEU A 116 -1.26 -23.33 -4.24
CA LEU A 116 -2.21 -22.45 -4.95
C LEU A 116 -2.46 -21.16 -4.15
N GLY A 117 -2.31 -20.01 -4.81
CA GLY A 117 -2.44 -18.68 -4.20
C GLY A 117 -1.23 -18.22 -3.37
N ALA A 118 -0.06 -18.87 -3.49
CA ALA A 118 1.15 -18.43 -2.79
C ALA A 118 1.47 -16.94 -3.06
N GLY A 119 1.83 -16.21 -2.02
CA GLY A 119 2.11 -14.77 -2.06
C GLY A 119 0.88 -13.87 -2.28
N LYS A 120 -0.35 -14.41 -2.23
CA LYS A 120 -1.58 -13.60 -2.35
C LYS A 120 -2.73 -14.03 -1.44
N ALA A 121 -3.05 -15.31 -1.40
CA ALA A 121 -4.21 -15.84 -0.72
C ALA A 121 -3.96 -16.00 0.78
N ALA A 122 -4.95 -15.71 1.60
CA ALA A 122 -4.94 -16.02 3.03
C ALA A 122 -4.96 -17.55 3.29
N ASP A 123 -4.22 -17.96 4.30
CA ASP A 123 -4.29 -19.27 4.92
C ASP A 123 -5.38 -19.26 5.99
N LEU A 124 -6.36 -20.15 5.85
CA LEU A 124 -7.51 -20.24 6.75
C LEU A 124 -7.32 -21.29 7.85
N THR A 125 -6.15 -21.94 7.94
CA THR A 125 -5.86 -23.03 8.89
C THR A 125 -6.23 -22.69 10.35
N TYR A 126 -5.90 -21.49 10.82
CA TYR A 126 -6.23 -21.05 12.19
C TYR A 126 -7.72 -20.78 12.39
N TRP A 127 -8.41 -20.32 11.34
CA TRP A 127 -9.86 -20.14 11.35
C TRP A 127 -10.55 -21.51 11.35
N GLU A 128 -10.22 -22.41 10.42
CA GLU A 128 -10.76 -23.77 10.39
C GLU A 128 -10.54 -24.51 11.72
N SER A 129 -9.35 -24.39 12.32
CA SER A 129 -9.05 -24.93 13.64
C SER A 129 -9.97 -24.36 14.74
N ALA A 130 -10.15 -23.03 14.78
CA ALA A 130 -11.06 -22.38 15.71
C ALA A 130 -12.53 -22.82 15.49
N ALA A 131 -13.00 -22.89 14.25
CA ALA A 131 -14.35 -23.32 13.91
C ALA A 131 -14.62 -24.78 14.33
N ARG A 132 -13.66 -25.69 14.10
CA ARG A 132 -13.77 -27.09 14.53
C ARG A 132 -13.84 -27.19 16.05
N MET A 133 -12.92 -26.52 16.77
CA MET A 133 -12.94 -26.49 18.23
C MET A 133 -14.23 -25.89 18.80
N ILE A 134 -14.78 -24.82 18.19
CA ILE A 134 -16.09 -24.25 18.58
C ILE A 134 -17.20 -25.30 18.45
N ALA A 135 -17.28 -26.04 17.33
CA ALA A 135 -18.26 -27.11 17.16
C ALA A 135 -18.03 -28.30 18.13
N ASP A 136 -16.79 -28.55 18.53
CA ASP A 136 -16.47 -29.66 19.42
C ASP A 136 -16.78 -29.40 20.90
N VAL A 137 -16.55 -28.19 21.40
CA VAL A 137 -16.70 -27.87 22.83
C VAL A 137 -18.03 -27.22 23.21
N SER A 138 -18.82 -26.78 22.22
CA SER A 138 -20.12 -26.14 22.45
C SER A 138 -21.16 -27.10 23.03
N VAL A 139 -22.03 -26.57 23.89
CA VAL A 139 -23.13 -27.30 24.55
C VAL A 139 -24.48 -26.56 24.48
N SER A 140 -24.53 -25.45 23.75
CA SER A 140 -25.67 -24.55 23.60
C SER A 140 -25.57 -23.83 22.26
N ASP A 141 -26.67 -23.27 21.77
CA ASP A 141 -26.69 -22.35 20.62
C ASP A 141 -25.76 -21.14 20.89
N LYS A 142 -25.09 -20.65 19.82
CA LYS A 142 -24.10 -19.55 19.90
C LYS A 142 -24.10 -18.65 18.67
N ILE A 143 -23.76 -17.38 18.87
CA ILE A 143 -23.37 -16.47 17.79
C ILE A 143 -21.85 -16.56 17.62
N VAL A 144 -21.37 -16.79 16.39
CA VAL A 144 -19.93 -16.80 16.06
C VAL A 144 -19.64 -15.56 15.21
N VAL A 145 -18.70 -14.73 15.66
CA VAL A 145 -18.41 -13.42 15.07
C VAL A 145 -17.00 -13.42 14.47
N GLU A 146 -16.95 -13.35 13.15
CA GLU A 146 -15.75 -13.12 12.37
C GLU A 146 -15.31 -11.65 12.54
N LYS A 147 -14.06 -11.42 12.99
CA LYS A 147 -13.56 -10.11 13.44
C LYS A 147 -12.26 -9.68 12.73
N SER A 148 -11.58 -10.61 12.07
CA SER A 148 -10.30 -10.40 11.37
C SER A 148 -10.52 -9.73 10.01
N THR A 149 -9.51 -9.72 9.13
CA THR A 149 -9.78 -9.67 7.68
C THR A 149 -9.78 -11.09 7.14
N VAL A 150 -10.86 -11.48 6.46
CA VAL A 150 -10.99 -12.76 5.74
C VAL A 150 -11.30 -12.54 4.25
N PRO A 151 -10.94 -13.48 3.37
CA PRO A 151 -11.48 -13.53 2.00
C PRO A 151 -13.01 -13.63 1.99
N VAL A 152 -13.66 -13.04 1.00
CA VAL A 152 -15.12 -13.14 0.82
C VAL A 152 -15.54 -14.60 0.63
N LYS A 153 -16.66 -15.00 1.25
CA LYS A 153 -17.18 -16.37 1.42
C LYS A 153 -16.44 -17.24 2.44
N THR A 154 -15.50 -16.71 3.23
CA THR A 154 -14.89 -17.47 4.32
C THR A 154 -15.93 -17.90 5.36
N ALA A 155 -16.90 -17.02 5.67
CA ALA A 155 -18.01 -17.34 6.55
C ALA A 155 -18.88 -18.52 6.05
N GLU A 156 -18.97 -18.76 4.73
CA GLU A 156 -19.70 -19.90 4.15
C GLU A 156 -18.96 -21.24 4.36
N ALA A 157 -17.61 -21.22 4.36
CA ALA A 157 -16.82 -22.40 4.69
C ALA A 157 -16.94 -22.74 6.19
N ILE A 158 -16.94 -21.72 7.05
CA ILE A 158 -17.15 -21.86 8.50
C ILE A 158 -18.55 -22.40 8.81
N GLU A 159 -19.58 -21.92 8.10
CA GLU A 159 -20.96 -22.41 8.22
C GLU A 159 -21.07 -23.90 7.93
N LYS A 160 -20.36 -24.38 6.91
CA LYS A 160 -20.28 -25.82 6.58
C LYS A 160 -19.61 -26.60 7.70
N ILE A 161 -18.50 -26.11 8.26
CA ILE A 161 -17.81 -26.75 9.40
C ILE A 161 -18.73 -26.82 10.63
N LEU A 162 -19.30 -25.70 11.06
CA LEU A 162 -20.15 -25.64 12.26
C LEU A 162 -21.42 -26.47 12.12
N THR A 163 -22.11 -26.38 10.97
CA THR A 163 -23.38 -27.10 10.74
C THR A 163 -23.20 -28.62 10.74
N HIS A 164 -22.18 -29.14 10.06
CA HIS A 164 -21.96 -30.59 9.93
C HIS A 164 -21.39 -31.23 11.21
N ASN A 165 -20.79 -30.45 12.12
CA ASN A 165 -20.27 -30.93 13.40
C ASN A 165 -21.14 -30.50 14.60
N SER A 166 -22.32 -29.95 14.32
CA SER A 166 -23.18 -29.25 15.29
C SER A 166 -23.72 -30.08 16.46
N LYS A 167 -23.86 -31.40 16.30
CA LYS A 167 -24.45 -32.31 17.31
C LYS A 167 -25.86 -31.87 17.79
N GLY A 168 -26.57 -31.08 16.97
CA GLY A 168 -27.90 -30.52 17.26
C GLY A 168 -27.92 -29.03 17.68
N ILE A 169 -26.75 -28.41 17.84
CA ILE A 169 -26.59 -27.00 18.24
C ILE A 169 -26.78 -26.06 17.04
N LYS A 170 -27.46 -24.92 17.23
CA LYS A 170 -27.54 -23.86 16.22
C LYS A 170 -26.41 -22.86 16.39
N PHE A 171 -25.69 -22.62 15.30
CA PHE A 171 -24.74 -21.52 15.18
C PHE A 171 -25.31 -20.44 14.28
N GLN A 172 -25.09 -19.17 14.60
CA GLN A 172 -25.33 -18.04 13.70
C GLN A 172 -24.02 -17.31 13.45
N ILE A 173 -23.63 -17.15 12.19
CA ILE A 173 -22.36 -16.53 11.83
C ILE A 173 -22.59 -15.08 11.40
N LEU A 174 -21.82 -14.19 12.00
CA LEU A 174 -21.74 -12.77 11.66
C LEU A 174 -20.33 -12.43 11.20
N SER A 175 -20.20 -11.47 10.30
CA SER A 175 -18.93 -10.75 10.08
C SER A 175 -19.05 -9.36 10.69
N ASN A 176 -18.05 -8.96 11.48
CA ASN A 176 -17.98 -7.67 12.16
C ASN A 176 -16.57 -7.07 11.99
N PRO A 177 -16.18 -6.70 10.75
CA PRO A 177 -14.80 -6.37 10.43
C PRO A 177 -14.28 -5.20 11.26
N GLU A 178 -13.01 -5.28 11.66
CA GLU A 178 -12.36 -4.21 12.41
C GLU A 178 -11.93 -3.04 11.50
N PHE A 179 -11.99 -1.80 12.01
CA PHE A 179 -11.60 -0.58 11.31
C PHE A 179 -10.64 0.33 12.09
N LEU A 180 -10.23 -0.03 13.31
CA LEU A 180 -9.17 0.65 14.05
C LEU A 180 -7.85 0.72 13.27
N ALA A 181 -7.05 1.74 13.55
CA ALA A 181 -5.66 1.82 13.14
C ALA A 181 -4.74 1.77 14.38
N GLU A 182 -3.59 1.10 14.25
CA GLU A 182 -2.61 1.00 15.33
C GLU A 182 -2.06 2.38 15.69
N GLY A 183 -1.87 2.66 16.98
CA GLY A 183 -1.54 3.98 17.53
C GLY A 183 -2.75 4.92 17.72
N THR A 184 -3.95 4.55 17.25
CA THR A 184 -5.22 5.27 17.50
C THR A 184 -6.34 4.36 18.01
N ALA A 185 -6.03 3.10 18.36
CA ALA A 185 -7.03 2.03 18.47
C ALA A 185 -8.14 2.32 19.48
N ILE A 186 -7.81 2.95 20.60
CA ILE A 186 -8.78 3.29 21.66
C ILE A 186 -9.71 4.43 21.25
N GLU A 187 -9.24 5.44 20.49
CA GLU A 187 -10.14 6.48 19.98
C GLU A 187 -11.04 5.93 18.86
N ASP A 188 -10.49 5.13 17.96
CA ASP A 188 -11.24 4.47 16.88
C ASP A 188 -12.36 3.57 17.44
N LEU A 189 -12.09 2.81 18.51
CA LEU A 189 -13.08 1.96 19.18
C LEU A 189 -14.08 2.75 20.06
N PHE A 190 -13.67 3.90 20.62
CA PHE A 190 -14.58 4.76 21.40
C PHE A 190 -15.51 5.62 20.56
N LYS A 191 -15.07 6.07 19.37
CA LYS A 191 -15.81 6.99 18.49
C LYS A 191 -15.76 6.56 17.00
N PRO A 192 -16.06 5.30 16.66
CA PRO A 192 -15.89 4.80 15.30
C PRO A 192 -16.66 5.65 14.27
N ASP A 193 -16.07 5.85 13.09
CA ASP A 193 -16.78 6.42 11.93
C ASP A 193 -18.04 5.57 11.62
N ARG A 194 -17.92 4.24 11.75
CA ARG A 194 -18.98 3.23 11.63
C ARG A 194 -18.58 1.92 12.31
N VAL A 195 -19.55 1.19 12.83
CA VAL A 195 -19.48 -0.26 13.07
C VAL A 195 -20.21 -0.95 11.93
N LEU A 196 -19.68 -2.06 11.42
CA LEU A 196 -20.30 -2.85 10.36
C LEU A 196 -20.63 -4.25 10.87
N ILE A 197 -21.84 -4.73 10.62
CA ILE A 197 -22.30 -6.09 10.99
C ILE A 197 -22.98 -6.73 9.78
N GLY A 198 -22.38 -7.79 9.24
CA GLY A 198 -22.96 -8.66 8.22
C GLY A 198 -23.55 -9.91 8.84
N GLY A 199 -24.74 -10.35 8.38
CA GLY A 199 -25.36 -11.62 8.82
C GLY A 199 -26.09 -12.35 7.70
N ARG A 200 -26.64 -13.52 8.01
CA ARG A 200 -27.57 -14.24 7.11
C ARG A 200 -28.92 -13.53 7.05
N GLU A 201 -29.53 -13.50 5.88
CA GLU A 201 -30.85 -12.87 5.64
C GLU A 201 -31.99 -13.84 6.02
N THR A 202 -31.94 -14.35 7.24
CA THR A 202 -32.90 -15.27 7.86
C THR A 202 -33.42 -14.70 9.19
N PRO A 203 -34.56 -15.15 9.72
CA PRO A 203 -35.08 -14.67 11.01
C PRO A 203 -34.06 -14.82 12.15
N GLU A 204 -33.35 -15.94 12.19
CA GLU A 204 -32.27 -16.22 13.15
C GLU A 204 -31.04 -15.32 12.92
N GLY A 205 -30.69 -15.07 11.65
CA GLY A 205 -29.57 -14.21 11.29
C GLY A 205 -29.82 -12.75 11.66
N PHE A 206 -31.02 -12.24 11.39
CA PHE A 206 -31.44 -10.91 11.84
C PHE A 206 -31.49 -10.80 13.38
N ALA A 207 -31.91 -11.85 14.09
CA ALA A 207 -31.86 -11.89 15.55
C ALA A 207 -30.42 -11.84 16.09
N ALA A 208 -29.49 -12.56 15.46
CA ALA A 208 -28.07 -12.53 15.81
C ALA A 208 -27.43 -11.16 15.51
N VAL A 209 -27.69 -10.57 14.34
CA VAL A 209 -27.27 -9.20 13.99
C VAL A 209 -27.78 -8.20 15.02
N LYS A 210 -29.06 -8.32 15.45
CA LYS A 210 -29.62 -7.47 16.49
C LYS A 210 -28.92 -7.65 17.84
N ALA A 211 -28.66 -8.87 18.27
CA ALA A 211 -27.97 -9.14 19.54
C ALA A 211 -26.57 -8.51 19.58
N LEU A 212 -25.83 -8.51 18.47
CA LEU A 212 -24.53 -7.82 18.38
C LEU A 212 -24.69 -6.29 18.28
N LYS A 213 -25.71 -5.78 17.56
CA LYS A 213 -26.03 -4.34 17.53
C LYS A 213 -26.38 -3.81 18.92
N ASP A 214 -27.15 -4.55 19.72
CA ASP A 214 -27.58 -4.19 21.07
C ASP A 214 -26.40 -4.04 22.05
N ILE A 215 -25.25 -4.66 21.76
CA ILE A 215 -23.99 -4.49 22.51
C ILE A 215 -23.29 -3.19 22.07
N TYR A 216 -23.10 -2.99 20.76
CA TYR A 216 -22.44 -1.77 20.26
C TYR A 216 -23.24 -0.50 20.58
N SER A 217 -24.58 -0.56 20.61
CA SER A 217 -25.43 0.60 20.93
C SER A 217 -25.34 1.09 22.37
N GLN A 218 -24.62 0.40 23.26
CA GLN A 218 -24.32 0.93 24.60
C GLN A 218 -23.36 2.13 24.58
N TRP A 219 -22.62 2.36 23.48
CA TRP A 219 -21.78 3.57 23.32
C TRP A 219 -21.68 4.12 21.89
N VAL A 220 -21.96 3.32 20.86
CA VAL A 220 -21.96 3.77 19.46
C VAL A 220 -23.37 4.23 19.07
N PRO A 221 -23.54 5.46 18.56
CA PRO A 221 -24.83 5.94 18.05
C PRO A 221 -25.39 5.03 16.95
N GLU A 222 -26.70 4.75 16.96
CA GLU A 222 -27.31 3.75 16.07
C GLU A 222 -27.14 4.08 14.58
N GLU A 223 -27.08 5.36 14.20
CA GLU A 223 -26.84 5.80 12.83
C GLU A 223 -25.44 5.45 12.30
N ARG A 224 -24.52 5.06 13.20
CA ARG A 224 -23.19 4.54 12.86
C ARG A 224 -23.09 3.02 12.88
N ILE A 225 -24.12 2.29 13.30
CA ILE A 225 -24.11 0.82 13.33
C ILE A 225 -24.80 0.29 12.06
N LEU A 226 -24.00 0.06 11.03
CA LEU A 226 -24.44 -0.39 9.72
C LEU A 226 -24.64 -1.90 9.70
N THR A 227 -25.86 -2.34 9.34
CA THR A 227 -26.21 -3.76 9.21
C THR A 227 -26.40 -4.14 7.74
N THR A 228 -25.83 -5.26 7.30
CA THR A 228 -25.86 -5.72 5.90
C THR A 228 -25.84 -7.25 5.82
N ASN A 229 -25.80 -7.84 4.61
CA ASN A 229 -25.60 -9.28 4.46
C ASN A 229 -24.13 -9.67 4.73
N LEU A 230 -23.93 -10.95 5.06
CA LEU A 230 -22.65 -11.52 5.49
C LEU A 230 -21.48 -11.21 4.53
N TRP A 231 -21.66 -11.44 3.23
CA TRP A 231 -20.61 -11.25 2.22
C TRP A 231 -20.33 -9.78 1.92
N SER A 232 -21.35 -8.92 1.99
CA SER A 232 -21.19 -7.47 1.85
C SER A 232 -20.34 -6.87 2.98
N ALA A 233 -20.38 -7.44 4.19
CA ALA A 233 -19.47 -7.04 5.27
C ALA A 233 -18.02 -7.45 5.00
N GLU A 234 -17.76 -8.73 4.68
CA GLU A 234 -16.43 -9.26 4.30
C GLU A 234 -15.80 -8.40 3.19
N LEU A 235 -16.53 -8.16 2.09
CA LEU A 235 -16.03 -7.40 0.94
C LEU A 235 -15.81 -5.92 1.25
N SER A 236 -16.67 -5.31 2.08
CA SER A 236 -16.53 -3.89 2.44
C SER A 236 -15.22 -3.60 3.19
N LYS A 237 -14.70 -4.57 3.96
CA LYS A 237 -13.40 -4.44 4.65
C LYS A 237 -12.25 -4.42 3.65
N LEU A 238 -12.19 -5.41 2.75
CA LEU A 238 -11.17 -5.49 1.70
C LEU A 238 -11.20 -4.25 0.80
N ALA A 239 -12.40 -3.84 0.35
CA ALA A 239 -12.58 -2.67 -0.49
C ALA A 239 -12.14 -1.37 0.21
N ALA A 240 -12.55 -1.14 1.47
CA ALA A 240 -12.16 0.06 2.22
C ALA A 240 -10.64 0.16 2.40
N ASN A 241 -9.98 -0.94 2.77
CA ASN A 241 -8.52 -0.98 2.90
C ASN A 241 -7.82 -0.78 1.54
N ALA A 242 -8.35 -1.34 0.45
CA ALA A 242 -7.85 -1.14 -0.90
C ALA A 242 -7.98 0.32 -1.37
N PHE A 243 -9.10 1.00 -1.11
CA PHE A 243 -9.27 2.43 -1.42
C PHE A 243 -8.33 3.34 -0.60
N LEU A 244 -8.09 3.03 0.68
CA LEU A 244 -7.15 3.80 1.51
C LEU A 244 -5.72 3.71 0.97
N ALA A 245 -5.25 2.49 0.68
CA ALA A 245 -3.94 2.26 0.09
C ALA A 245 -3.81 2.80 -1.35
N GLN A 246 -4.89 2.71 -2.15
CA GLN A 246 -4.93 3.30 -3.49
C GLN A 246 -4.64 4.79 -3.46
N ARG A 247 -5.23 5.56 -2.52
CA ARG A 247 -4.97 7.00 -2.40
C ARG A 247 -3.50 7.33 -2.12
N ILE A 248 -2.85 6.55 -1.24
CA ILE A 248 -1.42 6.69 -0.97
C ILE A 248 -0.61 6.40 -2.24
N SER A 249 -0.89 5.30 -2.95
CA SER A 249 -0.19 4.99 -4.21
C SER A 249 -0.46 6.03 -5.31
N SER A 250 -1.67 6.57 -5.43
CA SER A 250 -1.97 7.66 -6.38
C SER A 250 -1.15 8.92 -6.08
N VAL A 251 -1.03 9.33 -4.82
CA VAL A 251 -0.20 10.48 -4.45
C VAL A 251 1.30 10.17 -4.58
N ASN A 252 1.74 8.94 -4.31
CA ASN A 252 3.13 8.52 -4.53
C ASN A 252 3.49 8.48 -6.02
N ALA A 253 2.59 8.07 -6.91
CA ALA A 253 2.76 8.21 -8.35
C ALA A 253 2.87 9.69 -8.78
N MET A 254 2.03 10.56 -8.21
CA MET A 254 2.14 12.01 -8.40
C MET A 254 3.46 12.58 -7.85
N SER A 255 4.06 12.01 -6.79
CA SER A 255 5.36 12.46 -6.26
C SER A 255 6.47 12.33 -7.30
N ALA A 256 6.51 11.22 -8.05
CA ALA A 256 7.50 11.01 -9.11
C ALA A 256 7.30 11.99 -10.28
N LEU A 257 6.05 12.32 -10.61
CA LEU A 257 5.76 13.34 -11.63
C LEU A 257 6.12 14.75 -11.15
N CYS A 258 5.87 15.07 -9.87
CA CYS A 258 6.27 16.35 -9.26
C CYS A 258 7.81 16.50 -9.28
N GLU A 259 8.54 15.45 -8.86
CA GLU A 259 9.99 15.37 -8.96
C GLU A 259 10.52 15.62 -10.38
N ALA A 260 9.87 15.08 -11.40
CA ALA A 260 10.26 15.24 -12.80
C ALA A 260 9.83 16.56 -13.46
N THR A 261 8.99 17.37 -12.81
CA THR A 261 8.39 18.60 -13.39
C THR A 261 8.65 19.87 -12.58
N GLY A 262 9.29 19.77 -11.41
CA GLY A 262 9.53 20.90 -10.51
C GLY A 262 8.35 21.28 -9.61
N ALA A 263 7.21 20.58 -9.71
CA ALA A 263 6.05 20.81 -8.86
C ALA A 263 6.26 20.25 -7.42
N ASN A 264 5.43 20.69 -6.48
CA ASN A 264 5.44 20.22 -5.09
C ASN A 264 4.24 19.30 -4.82
N VAL A 265 4.50 18.05 -4.39
CA VAL A 265 3.41 17.06 -4.19
C VAL A 265 2.50 17.41 -3.01
N THR A 266 2.98 18.15 -2.00
CA THR A 266 2.16 18.63 -0.88
C THR A 266 1.19 19.72 -1.33
N GLU A 267 1.61 20.64 -2.21
CA GLU A 267 0.72 21.66 -2.78
C GLU A 267 -0.35 21.02 -3.67
N VAL A 268 0.05 20.09 -4.55
CA VAL A 268 -0.88 19.33 -5.40
C VAL A 268 -1.89 18.55 -4.55
N SER A 269 -1.42 17.85 -3.51
CA SER A 269 -2.27 17.05 -2.62
C SER A 269 -3.20 17.93 -1.77
N TYR A 270 -2.75 19.10 -1.34
CA TYR A 270 -3.58 20.09 -0.65
C TYR A 270 -4.68 20.64 -1.58
N ALA A 271 -4.35 21.01 -2.82
CA ALA A 271 -5.31 21.51 -3.80
C ALA A 271 -6.37 20.45 -4.16
N VAL A 272 -5.94 19.22 -4.47
CA VAL A 272 -6.83 18.07 -4.75
C VAL A 272 -7.70 17.74 -3.53
N GLY A 273 -7.13 17.78 -2.32
CA GLY A 273 -7.83 17.52 -1.06
C GLY A 273 -8.88 18.57 -0.64
N LYS A 274 -8.98 19.71 -1.34
CA LYS A 274 -10.06 20.70 -1.14
C LYS A 274 -11.38 20.30 -1.80
N ASP A 275 -11.36 19.45 -2.82
CA ASP A 275 -12.60 18.92 -3.38
C ASP A 275 -13.24 17.97 -2.34
N SER A 276 -14.42 18.31 -1.83
CA SER A 276 -15.09 17.53 -0.79
C SER A 276 -15.52 16.13 -1.24
N ARG A 277 -15.54 15.86 -2.55
CA ARG A 277 -15.77 14.52 -3.13
C ARG A 277 -14.52 13.64 -3.04
N ILE A 278 -13.34 14.23 -2.90
CA ILE A 278 -12.06 13.55 -2.73
C ILE A 278 -11.65 13.55 -1.25
N GLY A 279 -11.76 14.70 -0.58
CA GLY A 279 -11.40 14.92 0.82
C GLY A 279 -9.89 14.89 1.09
N PRO A 280 -9.42 15.48 2.21
CA PRO A 280 -7.98 15.68 2.47
C PRO A 280 -7.26 14.48 3.12
N LYS A 281 -7.99 13.49 3.66
CA LYS A 281 -7.38 12.33 4.36
C LYS A 281 -6.64 11.41 3.37
N PHE A 282 -5.57 10.73 3.82
CA PHE A 282 -4.81 9.76 3.01
C PHE A 282 -4.22 10.33 1.70
N LEU A 283 -3.83 11.61 1.69
CA LEU A 283 -3.15 12.28 0.57
C LEU A 283 -1.72 12.75 0.93
N ASN A 284 -1.06 12.09 1.88
CA ASN A 284 0.34 12.38 2.21
C ASN A 284 1.24 11.42 1.42
N SER A 285 2.21 11.95 0.69
CA SER A 285 3.23 11.11 0.04
C SER A 285 4.24 10.58 1.07
N SER A 286 4.79 9.41 0.81
CA SER A 286 5.79 8.75 1.65
C SER A 286 6.70 7.83 0.83
N VAL A 287 7.73 7.26 1.45
CA VAL A 287 8.57 6.19 0.89
C VAL A 287 7.77 4.93 0.52
N GLY A 288 6.60 4.75 1.13
CA GLY A 288 5.64 3.69 0.85
C GLY A 288 4.63 3.58 1.99
N PHE A 289 3.51 2.87 1.77
CA PHE A 289 2.70 2.34 2.86
C PHE A 289 3.27 1.01 3.35
N GLY A 290 3.00 0.70 4.62
CA GLY A 290 3.28 -0.59 5.26
C GLY A 290 2.13 -0.99 6.18
N GLY A 291 2.41 -1.82 7.18
CA GLY A 291 1.43 -2.38 8.11
C GLY A 291 0.76 -3.63 7.55
N SER A 292 0.37 -4.55 8.44
CA SER A 292 -0.08 -5.91 8.06
C SER A 292 -1.35 -5.99 7.21
N CYS A 293 -2.10 -4.89 7.05
CA CYS A 293 -3.39 -4.88 6.37
C CYS A 293 -3.27 -4.57 4.87
N PHE A 294 -2.70 -3.43 4.47
CA PHE A 294 -2.88 -2.90 3.11
C PHE A 294 -2.35 -3.81 2.00
N GLN A 295 -1.10 -4.29 2.12
CA GLN A 295 -0.53 -5.17 1.09
C GLN A 295 -1.27 -6.51 1.04
N LYS A 296 -1.56 -7.12 2.20
CA LYS A 296 -2.26 -8.41 2.31
C LYS A 296 -3.69 -8.36 1.76
N ASP A 297 -4.45 -7.34 2.15
CA ASP A 297 -5.87 -7.23 1.80
C ASP A 297 -6.06 -6.96 0.30
N ILE A 298 -5.18 -6.14 -0.30
CA ILE A 298 -5.16 -5.96 -1.76
C ILE A 298 -4.74 -7.24 -2.47
N LEU A 299 -3.68 -7.94 -2.03
CA LEU A 299 -3.26 -9.18 -2.68
C LEU A 299 -4.34 -10.28 -2.58
N ASN A 300 -5.08 -10.33 -1.47
CA ASN A 300 -6.27 -11.17 -1.35
C ASN A 300 -7.38 -10.74 -2.31
N LEU A 301 -7.68 -9.45 -2.42
CA LEU A 301 -8.68 -8.93 -3.37
C LEU A 301 -8.31 -9.27 -4.83
N VAL A 302 -7.02 -9.11 -5.21
CA VAL A 302 -6.47 -9.51 -6.51
C VAL A 302 -6.68 -11.02 -6.75
N TYR A 303 -6.38 -11.87 -5.76
CA TYR A 303 -6.59 -13.31 -5.86
C TYR A 303 -8.08 -13.70 -5.94
N ILE A 304 -8.97 -13.01 -5.22
CA ILE A 304 -10.42 -13.20 -5.31
C ILE A 304 -10.91 -12.84 -6.73
N CYS A 305 -10.43 -11.74 -7.32
CA CYS A 305 -10.74 -11.39 -8.71
C CYS A 305 -10.22 -12.44 -9.70
N GLU A 306 -8.99 -12.93 -9.54
CA GLU A 306 -8.42 -14.01 -10.36
C GLU A 306 -9.28 -15.29 -10.27
N CYS A 307 -9.65 -15.72 -9.06
CA CYS A 307 -10.49 -16.92 -8.84
C CYS A 307 -11.95 -16.79 -9.31
N ASN A 308 -12.45 -15.57 -9.57
CA ASN A 308 -13.79 -15.35 -10.14
C ASN A 308 -13.75 -14.99 -11.63
N GLY A 309 -12.58 -15.11 -12.30
CA GLY A 309 -12.44 -14.86 -13.73
C GLY A 309 -12.49 -13.37 -14.12
N LEU A 310 -12.00 -12.48 -13.25
CA LEU A 310 -12.00 -11.01 -13.43
C LEU A 310 -10.57 -10.46 -13.54
N PRO A 311 -9.78 -10.81 -14.58
CA PRO A 311 -8.37 -10.47 -14.67
C PRO A 311 -8.09 -8.96 -14.79
N GLU A 312 -8.98 -8.19 -15.42
CA GLU A 312 -8.85 -6.73 -15.54
C GLU A 312 -8.98 -6.05 -14.17
N VAL A 313 -9.92 -6.52 -13.34
CA VAL A 313 -10.15 -6.03 -11.98
C VAL A 313 -8.98 -6.43 -11.07
N ALA A 314 -8.43 -7.64 -11.26
CA ALA A 314 -7.24 -8.11 -10.56
C ALA A 314 -6.00 -7.25 -10.89
N GLU A 315 -5.73 -6.99 -12.18
CA GLU A 315 -4.59 -6.17 -12.59
C GLU A 315 -4.75 -4.70 -12.16
N TYR A 316 -5.97 -4.14 -12.18
CA TYR A 316 -6.26 -2.80 -11.63
C TYR A 316 -5.83 -2.65 -10.16
N TRP A 317 -6.27 -3.55 -9.27
CA TRP A 317 -5.91 -3.46 -7.85
C TRP A 317 -4.43 -3.75 -7.59
N LYS A 318 -3.82 -4.64 -8.38
CA LYS A 318 -2.40 -4.98 -8.33
C LYS A 318 -1.48 -3.79 -8.66
N GLN A 319 -1.94 -2.81 -9.45
CA GLN A 319 -1.19 -1.56 -9.68
C GLN A 319 -0.95 -0.77 -8.38
N VAL A 320 -1.86 -0.85 -7.40
CA VAL A 320 -1.67 -0.19 -6.09
C VAL A 320 -0.42 -0.73 -5.38
N ILE A 321 -0.15 -2.04 -5.48
CA ILE A 321 1.07 -2.66 -4.94
C ILE A 321 2.30 -2.32 -5.78
N LYS A 322 2.20 -2.41 -7.12
CA LYS A 322 3.31 -2.09 -8.03
C LYS A 322 3.86 -0.68 -7.81
N ILE A 323 2.98 0.31 -7.62
CA ILE A 323 3.38 1.69 -7.32
C ILE A 323 4.03 1.81 -5.93
N ASN A 324 3.59 1.05 -4.93
CA ASN A 324 4.19 1.05 -3.60
C ASN A 324 5.62 0.45 -3.61
N ASP A 325 5.81 -0.68 -4.31
CA ASP A 325 7.12 -1.31 -4.48
C ASP A 325 8.05 -0.45 -5.37
N TYR A 326 7.52 0.22 -6.39
CA TYR A 326 8.24 1.24 -7.18
C TYR A 326 8.69 2.44 -6.32
N GLN A 327 7.83 2.98 -5.44
CA GLN A 327 8.18 4.13 -4.58
C GLN A 327 9.38 3.81 -3.68
N LYS A 328 9.35 2.64 -3.01
CA LYS A 328 10.45 2.15 -2.17
C LYS A 328 11.74 1.96 -2.97
N THR A 329 11.63 1.41 -4.17
CA THR A 329 12.77 1.19 -5.08
C THR A 329 13.36 2.51 -5.60
N ARG A 330 12.52 3.50 -6.00
CA ARG A 330 12.98 4.83 -6.40
C ARG A 330 13.73 5.53 -5.27
N PHE A 331 13.25 5.40 -4.04
CA PHE A 331 13.90 5.99 -2.86
C PHE A 331 15.30 5.42 -2.61
N VAL A 332 15.48 4.09 -2.67
CA VAL A 332 16.81 3.45 -2.61
C VAL A 332 17.70 3.95 -3.74
N ASN A 333 17.21 3.95 -4.98
CA ASN A 333 17.98 4.41 -6.14
C ASN A 333 18.42 5.87 -6.01
N ARG A 334 17.57 6.75 -5.44
CA ARG A 334 17.89 8.17 -5.16
C ARG A 334 18.99 8.31 -4.10
N ILE A 335 18.98 7.47 -3.06
CA ILE A 335 20.07 7.44 -2.06
C ILE A 335 21.39 7.04 -2.73
N VAL A 336 21.38 5.96 -3.51
CA VAL A 336 22.59 5.43 -4.15
C VAL A 336 23.16 6.42 -5.17
N SER A 337 22.34 6.99 -6.04
CA SER A 337 22.79 7.92 -7.09
C SER A 337 23.32 9.24 -6.52
N SER A 338 22.58 9.89 -5.62
CA SER A 338 23.02 11.11 -4.94
C SER A 338 24.30 10.92 -4.13
N MET A 339 24.55 9.72 -3.61
CA MET A 339 25.81 9.36 -2.93
C MET A 339 26.89 8.85 -3.91
N PHE A 340 26.93 9.38 -5.13
CA PHE A 340 27.92 9.12 -6.19
C PHE A 340 27.85 7.70 -6.79
N ASN A 341 26.64 7.13 -6.92
CA ASN A 341 26.39 5.76 -7.37
C ASN A 341 27.12 4.67 -6.55
N THR A 342 27.46 4.95 -5.28
CA THR A 342 28.12 3.96 -4.40
C THR A 342 27.86 4.22 -2.93
N VAL A 343 27.32 3.23 -2.23
CA VAL A 343 27.12 3.26 -0.76
C VAL A 343 27.98 2.24 0.00
N SER A 344 28.82 1.48 -0.73
CA SER A 344 29.70 0.45 -0.17
C SER A 344 30.55 0.96 0.99
N ASN A 345 30.45 0.29 2.14
CA ASN A 345 31.05 0.65 3.44
C ASN A 345 30.65 2.01 4.05
N LYS A 346 29.87 2.86 3.38
CA LYS A 346 29.39 4.13 3.95
C LYS A 346 28.42 3.85 5.09
N LYS A 347 28.56 4.57 6.21
CA LYS A 347 27.56 4.53 7.30
C LYS A 347 26.34 5.35 6.87
N ILE A 348 25.16 4.72 6.86
CA ILE A 348 23.87 5.38 6.65
C ILE A 348 23.05 5.21 7.92
N ALA A 349 22.57 6.33 8.47
CA ALA A 349 21.67 6.33 9.61
C ALA A 349 20.22 6.13 9.12
N VAL A 350 19.43 5.33 9.82
CA VAL A 350 18.00 5.14 9.58
C VAL A 350 17.26 5.55 10.83
N LEU A 351 16.42 6.58 10.71
CA LEU A 351 15.58 7.10 11.78
C LEU A 351 14.14 6.64 11.53
N GLY A 352 13.66 5.77 12.40
CA GLY A 352 12.38 5.07 12.28
C GLY A 352 12.52 3.72 11.58
N PHE A 353 11.89 2.70 12.18
CA PHE A 353 11.78 1.35 11.63
C PHE A 353 10.32 0.84 11.69
N ALA A 354 9.51 1.28 12.66
CA ALA A 354 8.08 0.98 12.70
C ALA A 354 7.34 1.47 11.43
N PHE A 355 6.27 0.81 11.01
CA PHE A 355 5.61 1.13 9.71
C PHE A 355 4.94 2.52 9.70
N LYS A 356 4.58 3.03 10.88
CA LYS A 356 4.07 4.38 11.18
C LYS A 356 4.53 4.79 12.59
N LYS A 357 4.35 6.05 12.97
CA LYS A 357 4.58 6.50 14.35
C LYS A 357 3.52 5.94 15.32
N ASP A 358 3.83 6.00 16.61
CA ASP A 358 2.98 5.63 17.76
C ASP A 358 2.60 4.13 17.85
N THR A 359 3.35 3.25 17.17
CA THR A 359 3.30 1.78 17.31
C THR A 359 4.71 1.19 17.32
N GLY A 360 4.87 -0.01 17.87
CA GLY A 360 6.10 -0.82 17.74
C GLY A 360 6.06 -1.81 16.58
N ASP A 361 5.01 -1.80 15.74
CA ASP A 361 4.85 -2.76 14.64
C ASP A 361 5.74 -2.47 13.42
N THR A 362 6.34 -3.53 12.91
CA THR A 362 7.27 -3.56 11.78
C THR A 362 6.72 -4.30 10.55
N ARG A 363 5.57 -4.98 10.64
CA ARG A 363 5.01 -5.78 9.54
C ARG A 363 4.83 -4.91 8.28
N GLU A 364 5.40 -5.35 7.16
CA GLU A 364 5.41 -4.63 5.88
C GLU A 364 6.02 -3.21 5.95
N THR A 365 6.86 -2.87 6.94
CA THR A 365 7.47 -1.53 7.03
C THR A 365 8.38 -1.25 5.82
N PRO A 366 8.26 -0.08 5.17
CA PRO A 366 9.18 0.33 4.10
C PRO A 366 10.66 0.33 4.52
N ALA A 367 10.94 0.44 5.83
CA ALA A 367 12.30 0.38 6.36
C ALA A 367 13.01 -0.96 6.08
N ILE A 368 12.27 -2.09 6.02
CA ILE A 368 12.85 -3.39 5.66
C ILE A 368 13.36 -3.38 4.22
N ASP A 369 12.54 -2.93 3.27
CA ASP A 369 12.90 -2.90 1.85
C ASP A 369 14.05 -1.90 1.58
N VAL A 370 14.00 -0.70 2.18
CA VAL A 370 15.06 0.31 2.05
C VAL A 370 16.38 -0.20 2.65
N CYS A 371 16.35 -0.81 3.84
CA CYS A 371 17.55 -1.40 4.43
C CYS A 371 18.09 -2.55 3.58
N LYS A 372 17.25 -3.49 3.12
CA LYS A 372 17.67 -4.62 2.29
C LYS A 372 18.30 -4.17 0.96
N GLY A 373 17.76 -3.12 0.33
CA GLY A 373 18.37 -2.50 -0.85
C GLY A 373 19.78 -1.94 -0.59
N LEU A 374 19.93 -1.09 0.43
CA LEU A 374 21.22 -0.48 0.79
C LEU A 374 22.27 -1.51 1.28
N ILE A 375 21.82 -2.59 1.94
CA ILE A 375 22.68 -3.71 2.36
C ILE A 375 23.20 -4.50 1.15
N GLY A 376 22.41 -4.61 0.08
CA GLY A 376 22.84 -5.19 -1.21
C GLY A 376 24.05 -4.45 -1.80
N ASP A 377 23.99 -3.12 -1.80
CA ASP A 377 25.10 -2.24 -2.21
C ASP A 377 26.18 -2.06 -1.11
N LYS A 378 26.18 -2.94 -0.10
CA LYS A 378 27.18 -3.05 0.97
C LYS A 378 27.30 -1.82 1.88
N ALA A 379 26.23 -1.03 2.03
CA ALA A 379 26.16 0.01 3.04
C ALA A 379 26.26 -0.57 4.47
N ARG A 380 26.63 0.29 5.43
CA ARG A 380 26.61 -0.01 6.87
C ARG A 380 25.46 0.77 7.51
N ILE A 381 24.43 0.08 7.99
CA ILE A 381 23.21 0.70 8.49
C ILE A 381 23.31 0.92 10.02
N SER A 382 22.82 2.05 10.49
CA SER A 382 22.70 2.37 11.92
C SER A 382 21.29 2.85 12.22
N ILE A 383 20.49 1.99 12.84
CA ILE A 383 19.05 2.15 12.99
C ILE A 383 18.73 2.68 14.38
N TYR A 384 17.85 3.67 14.47
CA TYR A 384 17.21 4.08 15.72
C TYR A 384 15.69 4.19 15.50
N ASP A 385 14.93 3.53 16.36
CA ASP A 385 13.47 3.68 16.48
C ASP A 385 13.10 3.74 17.97
N PRO A 386 12.21 4.65 18.42
CA PRO A 386 11.87 4.77 19.84
C PRO A 386 11.10 3.58 20.44
N GLN A 387 10.50 2.68 19.65
CA GLN A 387 9.64 1.59 20.14
C GLN A 387 10.00 0.19 19.61
N VAL A 388 10.72 0.06 18.49
CA VAL A 388 11.13 -1.25 17.95
C VAL A 388 12.44 -1.73 18.60
N THR A 389 12.48 -2.99 19.06
CA THR A 389 13.66 -3.60 19.70
C THR A 389 14.72 -4.07 18.69
N GLU A 390 15.98 -4.17 19.12
CA GLU A 390 17.06 -4.70 18.27
C GLU A 390 16.80 -6.14 17.80
N GLU A 391 16.23 -7.00 18.66
CA GLU A 391 15.87 -8.36 18.28
C GLU A 391 14.88 -8.37 17.11
N GLN A 392 13.84 -7.52 17.17
CA GLN A 392 12.84 -7.42 16.11
C GLN A 392 13.44 -6.87 14.80
N ILE A 393 14.30 -5.85 14.87
CA ILE A 393 15.01 -5.29 13.71
C ILE A 393 15.89 -6.36 13.03
N GLN A 394 16.71 -7.09 13.79
CA GLN A 394 17.60 -8.13 13.25
C GLN A 394 16.81 -9.32 12.68
N ARG A 395 15.65 -9.64 13.29
CA ARG A 395 14.69 -10.65 12.81
C ARG A 395 14.07 -10.26 11.47
N ASP A 396 13.47 -9.08 11.36
CA ASP A 396 12.78 -8.65 10.14
C ASP A 396 13.72 -8.47 8.93
N LEU A 397 14.97 -8.05 9.19
CA LEU A 397 15.99 -7.93 8.15
C LEU A 397 16.52 -9.29 7.67
N THR A 398 16.32 -10.38 8.41
CA THR A 398 16.74 -11.75 8.01
C THR A 398 15.61 -12.63 7.49
N MET A 399 14.34 -12.30 7.78
CA MET A 399 13.17 -13.03 7.31
C MET A 399 12.84 -12.79 5.82
N ASN A 400 12.21 -13.79 5.18
CA ASN A 400 11.73 -13.70 3.80
C ASN A 400 10.40 -12.94 3.73
N LYS A 401 9.97 -12.53 2.52
CA LYS A 401 8.70 -11.83 2.34
C LYS A 401 7.53 -12.73 2.77
N PHE A 402 6.62 -12.16 3.57
CA PHE A 402 5.47 -12.81 4.23
C PHE A 402 5.75 -13.72 5.44
N ASP A 403 7.01 -14.03 5.80
CA ASP A 403 7.28 -14.88 6.97
C ASP A 403 6.73 -14.27 8.29
N TRP A 404 6.68 -12.94 8.38
CA TRP A 404 6.18 -12.16 9.53
C TRP A 404 4.69 -12.33 9.85
N ASP A 405 3.90 -12.76 8.88
CA ASP A 405 2.44 -12.90 9.01
C ASP A 405 2.08 -14.19 9.79
N HIS A 406 2.94 -15.21 9.68
CA HIS A 406 2.81 -16.51 10.35
C HIS A 406 3.07 -16.41 11.86
N PRO A 407 2.47 -17.28 12.69
CA PRO A 407 2.71 -17.31 14.14
C PRO A 407 4.19 -17.46 14.51
N LEU A 408 4.60 -16.81 15.60
CA LEU A 408 5.99 -16.69 16.06
C LEU A 408 6.77 -18.02 16.18
N HIS A 409 6.07 -19.13 16.42
CA HIS A 409 6.64 -20.48 16.57
C HIS A 409 6.83 -21.25 15.24
N LEU A 410 6.31 -20.72 14.11
CA LEU A 410 6.55 -21.23 12.76
C LEU A 410 7.54 -20.36 11.97
N GLN A 411 7.84 -19.17 12.47
CA GLN A 411 8.88 -18.29 11.92
C GLN A 411 10.28 -18.88 12.17
N PRO A 412 11.30 -18.54 11.36
CA PRO A 412 12.67 -19.02 11.55
C PRO A 412 13.20 -18.69 12.96
N MET A 413 13.70 -19.71 13.68
CA MET A 413 14.33 -19.49 14.98
C MET A 413 15.80 -19.12 14.82
N SER A 414 16.25 -18.14 15.63
CA SER A 414 17.55 -17.47 15.57
C SER A 414 17.77 -16.60 14.32
N PRO A 415 17.53 -15.28 14.39
CA PRO A 415 18.04 -14.33 13.40
C PRO A 415 19.56 -14.47 13.25
N THR A 416 20.06 -14.46 12.02
CA THR A 416 21.51 -14.38 11.77
C THR A 416 21.91 -12.90 11.77
N THR A 417 22.51 -12.40 12.86
CA THR A 417 22.85 -10.98 13.03
C THR A 417 23.47 -10.39 11.76
N VAL A 418 22.80 -9.40 11.17
CA VAL A 418 23.24 -8.80 9.91
C VAL A 418 24.43 -7.90 10.22
N LYS A 419 25.65 -8.38 9.97
CA LYS A 419 26.92 -7.72 10.40
C LYS A 419 27.10 -6.28 9.91
N GLN A 420 26.34 -5.86 8.90
CA GLN A 420 26.31 -4.51 8.35
C GLN A 420 25.35 -3.58 9.11
N VAL A 421 24.48 -4.11 9.97
CA VAL A 421 23.44 -3.39 10.70
C VAL A 421 23.83 -3.26 12.17
N SER A 422 23.66 -2.06 12.70
CA SER A 422 23.78 -1.73 14.12
C SER A 422 22.49 -1.06 14.59
N VAL A 423 22.03 -1.35 15.80
CA VAL A 423 20.94 -0.60 16.42
C VAL A 423 21.53 0.34 17.46
N ALA A 424 21.09 1.60 17.45
CA ALA A 424 21.54 2.67 18.33
C ALA A 424 20.50 2.94 19.42
N TRP A 425 20.97 3.49 20.56
CA TRP A 425 20.11 3.83 21.69
C TRP A 425 19.44 5.22 21.54
N ASP A 426 20.00 6.09 20.69
CA ASP A 426 19.42 7.38 20.31
C ASP A 426 19.75 7.77 18.86
N ALA A 427 19.06 8.81 18.36
CA ALA A 427 19.29 9.35 17.02
C ALA A 427 20.70 9.94 16.84
N TYR A 428 21.35 10.44 17.89
CA TYR A 428 22.68 11.03 17.81
C TYR A 428 23.77 9.96 17.61
N ALA A 429 23.68 8.79 18.26
CA ALA A 429 24.57 7.67 18.03
C ALA A 429 24.33 6.98 16.67
N ALA A 430 23.07 6.93 16.21
CA ALA A 430 22.75 6.49 14.85
C ALA A 430 23.41 7.38 13.79
N THR A 431 23.31 8.71 13.94
CA THR A 431 23.78 9.70 12.95
C THR A 431 25.26 10.06 13.04
N LYS A 432 25.92 9.90 14.20
CA LYS A 432 27.37 10.12 14.32
C LYS A 432 28.16 9.30 13.28
N ASP A 433 29.14 9.91 12.63
CA ASP A 433 29.96 9.34 11.55
C ASP A 433 29.15 8.83 10.33
N ALA A 434 27.86 9.15 10.23
CA ALA A 434 27.06 8.82 9.05
C ALA A 434 27.39 9.75 7.88
N HIS A 435 27.19 9.22 6.67
CA HIS A 435 27.32 9.95 5.41
C HIS A 435 25.95 10.46 4.94
N GLY A 436 24.89 9.70 5.24
CA GLY A 436 23.51 10.08 4.99
C GLY A 436 22.57 9.65 6.12
N ILE A 437 21.46 10.38 6.27
CA ILE A 437 20.34 10.05 7.15
C ILE A 437 19.12 9.69 6.29
N CYS A 438 18.44 8.60 6.58
CA CYS A 438 17.15 8.24 5.99
C CYS A 438 16.06 8.32 7.06
N ILE A 439 15.06 9.18 6.89
CA ILE A 439 13.91 9.28 7.81
C ILE A 439 12.77 8.44 7.23
N LEU A 440 12.48 7.29 7.86
CA LEU A 440 11.58 6.27 7.31
C LEU A 440 10.29 6.08 8.11
N THR A 441 10.16 6.71 9.29
CA THR A 441 8.95 6.74 10.13
C THR A 441 8.75 8.13 10.72
N GLU A 442 7.52 8.64 10.73
CA GLU A 442 7.19 10.04 11.06
C GLU A 442 7.15 10.39 12.57
N TRP A 443 8.04 9.81 13.38
CA TRP A 443 8.13 10.07 14.82
C TRP A 443 8.32 11.57 15.14
N ASP A 444 7.49 12.12 16.03
CA ASP A 444 7.48 13.55 16.39
C ASP A 444 8.74 14.01 17.18
N GLU A 445 9.59 13.07 17.61
CA GLU A 445 10.91 13.37 18.16
C GLU A 445 11.87 13.88 17.08
N PHE A 446 11.87 13.29 15.89
CA PHE A 446 12.83 13.61 14.82
C PHE A 446 12.72 15.08 14.39
N LYS A 447 11.52 15.66 14.48
CA LYS A 447 11.23 17.09 14.24
C LYS A 447 11.96 18.05 15.19
N LYS A 448 12.49 17.55 16.31
CA LYS A 448 13.03 18.33 17.44
C LYS A 448 14.52 18.07 17.70
N LEU A 449 15.16 17.26 16.86
CA LEU A 449 16.59 16.95 16.99
C LEU A 449 17.46 18.18 16.72
N ASP A 450 18.61 18.23 17.39
CA ASP A 450 19.67 19.19 17.15
C ASP A 450 20.44 18.82 15.88
N TYR A 451 19.93 19.27 14.74
CA TYR A 451 20.51 19.01 13.43
C TYR A 451 21.84 19.74 13.18
N GLU A 452 22.16 20.78 13.94
CA GLU A 452 23.47 21.46 13.84
C GLU A 452 24.55 20.54 14.45
N LYS A 453 24.33 20.07 15.67
CA LYS A 453 25.17 19.06 16.33
C LYS A 453 25.28 17.75 15.53
N ILE A 454 24.18 17.28 14.91
CA ILE A 454 24.21 16.11 14.02
C ILE A 454 25.08 16.39 12.79
N PHE A 455 24.94 17.57 12.16
CA PHE A 455 25.77 17.94 11.02
C PHE A 455 27.26 17.96 11.37
N GLU A 456 27.65 18.59 12.48
CA GLU A 456 29.04 18.61 12.96
C GLU A 456 29.64 17.21 13.11
N ASN A 457 28.83 16.24 13.55
CA ASN A 457 29.26 14.87 13.85
C ASN A 457 29.10 13.89 12.68
N MET A 458 28.68 14.34 11.49
CA MET A 458 28.58 13.53 10.27
C MET A 458 29.80 13.69 9.36
N GLN A 459 29.98 12.73 8.45
CA GLN A 459 30.91 12.85 7.33
C GLN A 459 30.46 13.94 6.34
N LYS A 460 31.31 14.32 5.38
CA LYS A 460 31.03 15.41 4.41
C LYS A 460 31.26 14.96 2.96
N PRO A 461 30.40 15.36 2.00
CA PRO A 461 29.11 16.04 2.20
C PRO A 461 28.12 15.16 2.99
N ALA A 462 27.24 15.81 3.76
CA ALA A 462 26.25 15.15 4.61
C ALA A 462 24.87 15.18 3.94
N PHE A 463 24.25 14.01 3.77
CA PHE A 463 22.97 13.88 3.09
C PHE A 463 21.80 13.65 4.06
N VAL A 464 20.61 14.15 3.72
CA VAL A 464 19.34 13.81 4.39
C VAL A 464 18.31 13.41 3.35
N PHE A 465 17.78 12.21 3.47
CA PHE A 465 16.73 11.64 2.65
C PHE A 465 15.46 11.51 3.50
N ASP A 466 14.51 12.43 3.32
CA ASP A 466 13.26 12.43 4.07
C ASP A 466 12.18 11.65 3.31
N GLY A 467 11.90 10.44 3.80
CA GLY A 467 10.88 9.54 3.26
C GLY A 467 9.47 9.78 3.82
N ARG A 468 9.28 10.79 4.67
CA ARG A 468 8.01 11.04 5.40
C ARG A 468 7.60 12.52 5.47
N ASN A 469 8.43 13.45 4.98
CA ASN A 469 8.24 14.91 5.04
C ASN A 469 8.03 15.43 6.47
N VAL A 470 9.01 15.11 7.32
CA VAL A 470 9.08 15.34 8.76
C VAL A 470 9.91 16.59 9.10
N VAL A 471 10.96 16.88 8.33
CA VAL A 471 11.94 17.94 8.64
C VAL A 471 11.83 19.18 7.75
N ASP A 472 12.24 20.33 8.29
CA ASP A 472 12.37 21.58 7.54
C ASP A 472 13.61 21.51 6.63
N ALA A 473 13.39 21.14 5.36
CA ALA A 473 14.44 21.02 4.36
C ALA A 473 15.23 22.33 4.15
N GLU A 474 14.57 23.49 4.26
CA GLU A 474 15.22 24.79 4.10
C GLU A 474 16.10 25.16 5.30
N LYS A 475 15.71 24.77 6.52
CA LYS A 475 16.60 24.86 7.69
C LYS A 475 17.81 23.94 7.53
N LEU A 476 17.61 22.70 7.08
CA LEU A 476 18.72 21.75 6.91
C LEU A 476 19.70 22.16 5.79
N ARG A 477 19.20 22.68 4.67
CA ARG A 477 20.04 23.27 3.61
C ARG A 477 20.91 24.41 4.13
N LYS A 478 20.38 25.28 5.01
CA LYS A 478 21.13 26.40 5.64
C LYS A 478 22.21 25.95 6.62
N ILE A 479 22.05 24.79 7.26
CA ILE A 479 23.09 24.15 8.08
C ILE A 479 24.22 23.57 7.20
N GLY A 480 23.90 23.21 5.95
CA GLY A 480 24.85 22.66 4.96
C GLY A 480 24.58 21.22 4.54
N PHE A 481 23.42 20.65 4.90
CA PHE A 481 23.01 19.33 4.40
C PHE A 481 22.58 19.39 2.93
N ILE A 482 22.90 18.35 2.17
CA ILE A 482 22.24 18.07 0.89
C ILE A 482 20.94 17.31 1.20
N VAL A 483 19.79 17.95 0.96
CA VAL A 483 18.48 17.46 1.40
C VAL A 483 17.62 17.03 0.22
N TYR A 484 17.11 15.80 0.29
CA TYR A 484 16.19 15.21 -0.67
C TYR A 484 14.93 14.74 0.06
N SER A 485 13.84 15.52 -0.03
CA SER A 485 12.51 15.07 0.38
C SER A 485 11.74 14.47 -0.81
N ILE A 486 10.80 13.57 -0.52
CA ILE A 486 9.83 13.03 -1.50
C ILE A 486 8.88 14.13 -2.02
N VAL A 487 8.82 15.30 -1.37
CA VAL A 487 7.98 16.43 -1.82
C VAL A 487 8.71 17.46 -2.70
N ASP A 488 10.05 17.40 -2.75
CA ASP A 488 10.90 18.43 -3.36
C ASP A 488 11.20 18.12 -4.83
N GLY A 489 10.41 18.68 -5.74
CA GLY A 489 10.70 18.67 -7.18
C GLY A 489 11.69 19.74 -7.66
N VAL A 490 11.81 20.85 -6.92
CA VAL A 490 12.60 22.03 -7.33
C VAL A 490 14.08 21.69 -7.57
N GLN A 491 14.68 20.88 -6.69
CA GLN A 491 16.11 20.55 -6.77
C GLN A 491 16.45 19.59 -7.92
N LEU A 492 15.56 18.65 -8.26
CA LEU A 492 15.79 17.70 -9.36
C LEU A 492 15.67 18.36 -10.73
N ALA A 493 14.80 19.37 -10.89
CA ALA A 493 14.76 20.17 -12.12
C ALA A 493 16.09 20.91 -12.36
N GLY A 494 16.70 21.45 -11.30
CA GLY A 494 18.04 22.06 -11.35
C GLY A 494 19.14 21.04 -11.66
N GLU A 495 19.28 19.98 -10.86
CA GLU A 495 20.30 18.94 -11.06
C GLU A 495 20.19 18.26 -12.44
N ALA A 496 18.97 18.09 -12.98
CA ALA A 496 18.76 17.57 -14.33
C ALA A 496 19.08 18.61 -15.42
N MET A 497 18.76 19.89 -15.23
CA MET A 497 19.20 20.95 -16.14
C MET A 497 20.72 21.06 -16.17
N ASP A 498 21.40 21.00 -15.02
CA ASP A 498 22.86 21.03 -14.93
C ASP A 498 23.49 19.80 -15.61
N ALA A 499 22.92 18.61 -15.44
CA ALA A 499 23.39 17.40 -16.14
C ALA A 499 23.16 17.45 -17.66
N VAL A 500 22.05 18.07 -18.11
CA VAL A 500 21.79 18.32 -19.54
C VAL A 500 22.74 19.39 -20.09
N HIS A 501 23.00 20.47 -19.34
CA HIS A 501 23.97 21.50 -19.70
C HIS A 501 25.39 20.94 -19.77
N GLN A 502 25.83 20.14 -18.80
CA GLN A 502 27.16 19.49 -18.84
C GLN A 502 27.30 18.56 -20.04
N ARG A 503 26.27 17.78 -20.39
CA ARG A 503 26.27 16.95 -21.61
C ARG A 503 26.28 17.79 -22.88
N ALA A 504 25.49 18.86 -22.95
CA ALA A 504 25.48 19.77 -24.09
C ALA A 504 26.82 20.50 -24.25
N SER A 505 27.42 20.97 -23.16
CA SER A 505 28.75 21.60 -23.16
C SER A 505 29.85 20.61 -23.54
N GLY A 506 29.80 19.36 -23.08
CA GLY A 506 30.73 18.30 -23.51
C GLY A 506 30.65 18.04 -25.02
N PHE A 507 29.44 17.86 -25.54
CA PHE A 507 29.19 17.67 -26.97
C PHE A 507 29.58 18.89 -27.81
N LEU A 508 29.42 20.11 -27.26
CA LEU A 508 29.90 21.35 -27.90
C LEU A 508 31.42 21.48 -27.86
N SER A 509 32.11 21.01 -26.80
CA SER A 509 33.58 20.98 -26.78
C SER A 509 34.17 19.96 -27.76
N GLU A 510 33.53 18.80 -27.94
CA GLU A 510 33.91 17.84 -29.00
C GLU A 510 33.75 18.46 -30.39
N ILE A 511 32.73 19.31 -30.61
CA ILE A 511 32.54 20.07 -31.86
C ILE A 511 33.55 21.22 -32.01
N GLN A 512 34.07 21.79 -30.92
CA GLN A 512 35.06 22.88 -30.97
C GLN A 512 36.49 22.41 -31.27
N GLU A 513 36.86 21.14 -31.03
CA GLU A 513 38.17 20.63 -31.45
C GLU A 513 38.26 20.38 -32.97
N ASP A 514 37.13 20.17 -33.64
CA ASP A 514 37.04 19.92 -35.10
C ASP A 514 36.76 21.19 -35.94
N ALA A 515 36.62 22.39 -35.34
CA ALA A 515 36.36 23.64 -36.07
C ALA A 515 36.91 24.92 -35.41
N GLU A 516 37.77 25.66 -36.14
CA GLU A 516 38.20 27.02 -35.78
C GLU A 516 37.03 28.03 -35.87
N ILE A 517 36.20 28.10 -34.81
CA ILE A 517 35.15 29.12 -34.67
C ILE A 517 35.16 29.70 -33.25
N GLU A 518 35.63 30.94 -33.11
CA GLU A 518 35.49 31.70 -31.87
C GLU A 518 34.02 32.08 -31.62
N PHE A 519 33.40 31.46 -30.61
CA PHE A 519 32.16 31.94 -30.01
C PHE A 519 32.45 32.69 -28.70
N GLY A 520 32.50 34.01 -28.77
CA GLY A 520 32.60 34.87 -27.60
C GLY A 520 31.30 34.86 -26.77
N PHE A 521 31.30 34.16 -25.64
CA PHE A 521 30.18 34.16 -24.70
C PHE A 521 30.12 35.49 -23.93
N VAL A 522 29.05 36.26 -24.14
CA VAL A 522 28.69 37.37 -23.26
C VAL A 522 27.93 36.80 -22.06
N SER A 523 28.61 36.67 -20.91
CA SER A 523 27.96 36.39 -19.64
C SER A 523 27.16 37.60 -19.18
N ASN A 524 25.93 37.36 -18.73
CA ASN A 524 25.01 38.43 -18.32
C ASN A 524 25.28 38.85 -16.86
N ASP A 525 26.54 39.20 -16.54
CA ASP A 525 26.95 39.59 -15.19
C ASP A 525 28.14 40.58 -15.19
N GLN A 526 27.93 41.77 -15.76
CA GLN A 526 28.79 42.93 -15.52
C GLN A 526 27.98 44.18 -15.17
N LYS A 527 28.25 44.72 -13.98
CA LYS A 527 27.91 46.11 -13.63
C LYS A 527 28.79 47.05 -14.43
N LEU A 528 28.23 47.73 -15.43
CA LEU A 528 28.88 48.87 -16.07
C LEU A 528 28.36 50.18 -15.48
N GLY A 529 29.30 51.02 -15.07
CA GLY A 529 29.04 52.36 -14.55
C GLY A 529 28.88 53.40 -15.67
N GLU A 530 28.83 54.66 -15.28
CA GLU A 530 28.65 55.81 -16.15
C GLU A 530 29.89 56.07 -17.04
N GLU A 531 29.71 56.29 -18.34
CA GLU A 531 29.99 57.59 -19.00
C GLU A 531 29.80 57.59 -20.55
N ARG A 532 29.27 58.71 -21.06
CA ARG A 532 29.50 59.36 -22.39
C ARG A 532 29.20 58.64 -23.72
N LEU A 533 27.98 58.91 -24.21
CA LEU A 533 27.72 59.73 -25.43
C LEU A 533 28.67 59.63 -26.65
N VAL A 534 28.14 59.10 -27.77
CA VAL A 534 28.29 59.69 -29.11
C VAL A 534 26.93 59.63 -29.83
N ASP A 535 26.62 60.62 -30.66
CA ASP A 535 25.28 60.87 -31.24
C ASP A 535 25.19 60.50 -32.74
N VAL A 536 24.23 59.64 -33.11
CA VAL A 536 23.79 59.44 -34.51
C VAL A 536 22.26 59.36 -34.59
N LYS A 537 21.60 60.53 -34.71
CA LYS A 537 20.17 60.67 -35.02
C LYS A 537 19.79 60.17 -36.42
N HIS A 538 18.50 59.82 -36.58
CA HIS A 538 17.67 59.61 -37.80
C HIS A 538 17.26 58.13 -38.03
N ARG A 539 15.97 57.76 -38.14
CA ARG A 539 14.68 58.51 -38.16
C ARG A 539 13.54 57.68 -37.53
N ARG A 540 12.61 58.38 -36.85
CA ARG A 540 11.13 58.14 -36.73
C ARG A 540 10.67 56.73 -36.28
N ASN A 541 10.10 56.61 -35.08
CA ASN A 541 8.65 56.71 -34.77
C ASN A 541 7.82 55.53 -35.33
N GLN A 542 6.92 54.87 -34.58
CA GLN A 542 6.31 55.23 -33.28
C GLN A 542 5.72 53.99 -32.55
N LEU A 543 5.63 54.06 -31.21
CA LEU A 543 4.71 53.23 -30.40
C LEU A 543 3.26 53.77 -30.60
N VAL A 544 2.14 53.09 -30.32
CA VAL A 544 1.61 52.45 -29.07
C VAL A 544 0.40 51.55 -29.48
N PRO A 545 0.03 50.46 -28.76
CA PRO A 545 -1.05 49.53 -29.18
C PRO A 545 -2.48 49.91 -28.74
N TRP A 546 -3.50 49.29 -29.36
CA TRP A 546 -4.93 49.32 -28.97
C TRP A 546 -5.71 48.13 -29.60
N GLU A 547 -6.87 47.78 -29.04
CA GLU A 547 -7.66 46.57 -29.33
C GLU A 547 -8.95 46.83 -30.14
N THR A 548 -9.47 45.81 -30.84
CA THR A 548 -10.92 45.65 -31.17
C THR A 548 -11.58 46.52 -32.27
N ARG A 549 -12.57 45.91 -32.96
CA ARG A 549 -13.77 46.53 -33.63
C ARG A 549 -13.52 47.34 -34.93
N ILE A 550 -14.39 47.36 -35.97
CA ILE A 550 -15.74 46.79 -36.25
C ILE A 550 -15.80 46.17 -37.68
N LYS A 551 -16.77 45.25 -37.87
CA LYS A 551 -17.43 44.73 -39.10
C LYS A 551 -17.42 45.74 -40.31
N SER A 552 -17.45 45.36 -41.59
CA SER A 552 -18.54 44.60 -42.24
C SER A 552 -18.36 44.55 -43.77
N ILE A 553 -18.75 43.44 -44.40
CA ILE A 553 -19.54 43.40 -45.64
C ILE A 553 -20.27 42.04 -45.67
N SER A 554 -21.48 42.03 -46.25
CA SER A 554 -22.35 40.87 -46.48
C SER A 554 -22.84 40.95 -47.94
N ARG A 555 -23.41 39.92 -48.60
CA ARG A 555 -24.16 38.74 -48.11
C ARG A 555 -24.27 37.68 -49.25
N ASN A 556 -25.13 36.67 -49.05
CA ASN A 556 -25.55 35.57 -49.94
C ASN A 556 -24.65 34.30 -49.79
N GLU A 557 -25.11 33.23 -49.13
CA GLU A 557 -26.14 32.22 -49.51
C GLU A 557 -25.49 31.07 -50.33
N GLU A 558 -25.65 29.77 -50.00
CA GLU A 558 -26.26 29.10 -48.85
C GLU A 558 -25.69 27.66 -48.65
N GLU A 559 -26.24 26.88 -47.71
CA GLU A 559 -25.94 25.46 -47.33
C GLU A 559 -24.77 25.14 -46.34
N PRO A 560 -24.90 24.06 -45.51
CA PRO A 560 -23.96 23.74 -44.43
C PRO A 560 -23.04 22.53 -44.69
N VAL A 561 -21.72 22.72 -44.66
CA VAL A 561 -20.74 21.62 -44.66
C VAL A 561 -20.29 21.30 -43.22
N ASN A 562 -20.70 20.13 -42.71
CA ASN A 562 -20.10 19.55 -41.51
C ASN A 562 -18.71 18.99 -41.82
N LEU A 563 -17.67 19.46 -41.15
CA LEU A 563 -16.32 18.88 -41.21
C LEU A 563 -15.92 18.30 -39.85
N ASN A 564 -16.04 16.97 -39.75
CA ASN A 564 -15.42 16.20 -38.66
C ASN A 564 -13.89 16.19 -38.85
N LEU A 565 -13.15 16.50 -37.80
CA LEU A 565 -11.70 16.31 -37.76
C LEU A 565 -11.36 14.83 -37.54
N GLY A 566 -11.28 14.08 -38.64
CA GLY A 566 -10.77 12.71 -38.67
C GLY A 566 -9.25 12.63 -38.53
N PHE A 567 -8.74 11.56 -37.93
CA PHE A 567 -7.32 11.30 -37.79
C PHE A 567 -6.69 10.95 -39.15
N LEU A 568 -5.56 11.58 -39.49
CA LEU A 568 -4.68 11.13 -40.57
C LEU A 568 -3.72 10.05 -40.07
N ARG A 569 -3.79 8.86 -40.67
CA ARG A 569 -2.68 7.89 -40.67
C ARG A 569 -1.80 8.17 -41.89
N ASN A 570 -0.50 7.98 -41.75
CA ASN A 570 0.42 7.87 -42.89
C ASN A 570 0.53 6.40 -43.29
N GLU A 571 0.28 6.11 -44.56
CA GLU A 571 0.74 4.90 -45.24
C GLU A 571 1.54 5.32 -46.48
N GLN A 572 2.53 4.52 -46.88
CA GLN A 572 3.28 4.73 -48.13
C GLN A 572 3.00 3.60 -49.11
N ILE A 573 2.91 3.98 -50.38
CA ILE A 573 2.40 3.18 -51.50
C ILE A 573 3.38 2.08 -51.92
N LEU A 574 2.87 0.89 -52.22
CA LEU A 574 3.43 0.01 -53.27
C LEU A 574 2.33 -0.83 -53.95
N VAL A 575 1.98 -0.42 -55.18
CA VAL A 575 1.49 -1.20 -56.34
C VAL A 575 0.20 -2.05 -56.19
N GLU A 576 -0.75 -1.80 -57.09
CA GLU A 576 -1.95 -2.61 -57.34
C GLU A 576 -1.66 -3.78 -58.32
N GLU A 577 -2.35 -4.90 -58.15
CA GLU A 577 -2.77 -5.79 -59.25
C GLU A 577 -4.19 -6.33 -58.92
N ASP A 578 -4.97 -6.69 -59.95
CA ASP A 578 -6.44 -6.61 -59.94
C ASP A 578 -7.21 -7.61 -59.06
N ILE A 579 -8.45 -7.23 -58.72
CA ILE A 579 -9.44 -8.03 -57.99
C ILE A 579 -10.54 -8.56 -58.93
N GLY A 580 -10.91 -9.83 -58.79
CA GLY A 580 -12.19 -10.37 -59.23
C GLY A 580 -12.35 -11.86 -58.88
N SER A 581 -13.51 -12.36 -58.46
CA SER A 581 -14.75 -11.69 -58.03
C SER A 581 -15.62 -12.67 -57.21
N ASP A 582 -16.63 -12.16 -56.50
CA ASP A 582 -17.82 -12.89 -56.01
C ASP A 582 -17.60 -14.05 -54.97
N GLU A 583 -18.55 -14.56 -54.20
CA GLU A 583 -19.76 -13.98 -53.56
C GLU A 583 -20.05 -14.77 -52.25
N GLU A 584 -21.24 -14.55 -51.65
CA GLU A 584 -21.83 -15.20 -50.45
C GLU A 584 -21.41 -16.67 -50.13
N SER A 585 -21.37 -17.13 -48.87
CA SER A 585 -22.61 -17.35 -48.10
C SER A 585 -22.43 -18.04 -46.72
N ALA A 586 -23.49 -17.90 -45.90
CA ALA A 586 -23.99 -18.82 -44.86
C ALA A 586 -23.12 -19.25 -43.65
N SER A 587 -23.71 -19.09 -42.46
CA SER A 587 -23.28 -19.68 -41.18
C SER A 587 -23.75 -21.12 -40.99
N PHE A 588 -23.13 -21.88 -40.08
CA PHE A 588 -23.84 -22.70 -39.08
C PHE A 588 -22.95 -23.09 -37.88
N LEU A 589 -23.56 -23.60 -36.79
CA LEU A 589 -22.89 -23.95 -35.54
C LEU A 589 -22.11 -25.28 -35.58
N GLY A 590 -21.06 -25.38 -34.77
CA GLY A 590 -20.39 -26.65 -34.41
C GLY A 590 -20.14 -26.75 -32.90
N HIS A 591 -20.60 -27.82 -32.26
CA HIS A 591 -20.36 -28.09 -30.83
C HIS A 591 -19.10 -28.96 -30.62
N LYS A 592 -18.62 -28.97 -29.37
CA LYS A 592 -17.79 -29.98 -28.68
C LYS A 592 -17.36 -31.22 -29.50
N CYS A 593 -16.09 -31.60 -29.33
CA CYS A 593 -15.79 -32.93 -28.80
C CYS A 593 -14.58 -32.90 -27.87
N GLU A 594 -14.44 -33.91 -27.03
CA GLU A 594 -13.33 -34.11 -26.09
C GLU A 594 -12.17 -34.92 -26.74
N LEU A 595 -10.97 -34.86 -26.16
CA LEU A 595 -9.81 -35.65 -26.57
C LEU A 595 -9.17 -36.31 -25.34
N GLU A 596 -9.11 -37.64 -25.33
CA GLU A 596 -8.44 -38.44 -24.31
C GLU A 596 -7.69 -39.63 -24.94
N SER A 597 -6.49 -39.91 -24.43
CA SER A 597 -5.67 -41.12 -24.67
C SER A 597 -5.11 -41.39 -26.09
N GLY A 598 -3.99 -42.13 -26.16
CA GLY A 598 -3.53 -42.77 -27.40
C GLY A 598 -2.01 -42.70 -27.68
N ASP A 599 -1.18 -43.33 -26.85
CA ASP A 599 0.24 -43.56 -27.18
C ASP A 599 0.40 -44.54 -28.35
N THR A 600 1.35 -44.29 -29.27
CA THR A 600 2.44 -45.25 -29.59
C THR A 600 3.45 -44.67 -30.61
N GLU A 601 4.70 -45.10 -30.49
CA GLU A 601 5.79 -44.81 -31.42
C GLU A 601 5.75 -45.73 -32.66
N PHE A 602 6.28 -45.26 -33.80
CA PHE A 602 7.03 -46.12 -34.74
C PHE A 602 7.99 -45.28 -35.61
N VAL A 603 8.93 -45.94 -36.29
CA VAL A 603 10.20 -45.39 -36.79
C VAL A 603 10.47 -45.82 -38.25
N THR A 604 11.32 -45.09 -39.00
CA THR A 604 11.94 -45.43 -40.33
C THR A 604 10.99 -45.52 -41.56
N GLU A 605 11.35 -45.18 -42.81
CA GLU A 605 12.51 -44.45 -43.41
C GLU A 605 12.23 -43.94 -44.86
N CYS A 606 13.12 -43.08 -45.42
CA CYS A 606 13.48 -42.79 -46.84
C CYS A 606 12.46 -42.98 -48.00
N ASP A 607 12.27 -42.04 -48.95
CA ASP A 607 13.26 -41.64 -49.99
C ASP A 607 12.87 -40.27 -50.64
N LYS A 608 13.71 -39.22 -50.64
CA LYS A 608 14.77 -38.79 -51.60
C LYS A 608 14.36 -38.21 -52.98
N ARG A 609 14.76 -36.94 -53.21
CA ARG A 609 15.23 -36.23 -54.45
C ARG A 609 15.08 -34.71 -54.23
N ASN A 610 16.01 -33.77 -54.45
CA ASN A 610 17.48 -33.75 -54.62
C ASN A 610 17.99 -32.52 -53.78
N VAL A 611 19.13 -32.42 -53.07
CA VAL A 611 20.58 -32.45 -53.42
C VAL A 611 20.99 -31.69 -54.71
N GLU A 612 22.09 -30.93 -54.79
CA GLU A 612 23.08 -30.46 -53.79
C GLU A 612 22.98 -28.90 -53.65
N HIS A 613 23.85 -28.07 -53.06
CA HIS A 613 25.24 -28.10 -52.49
C HIS A 613 25.31 -26.86 -51.53
N LEU A 614 26.23 -26.62 -50.58
CA LEU A 614 27.46 -27.23 -50.06
C LEU A 614 27.58 -26.80 -48.56
N LEU A 615 28.41 -27.45 -47.74
CA LEU A 615 28.72 -27.05 -46.36
C LEU A 615 30.07 -26.28 -46.25
N ILE A 616 30.23 -25.43 -45.23
CA ILE A 616 31.33 -25.53 -44.24
C ILE A 616 30.76 -25.20 -42.84
N THR A 617 31.21 -25.93 -41.81
CA THR A 617 30.80 -25.75 -40.41
C THR A 617 31.95 -25.29 -39.51
N ARG A 618 31.64 -24.57 -38.41
CA ARG A 618 32.45 -24.61 -37.18
C ARG A 618 31.62 -24.32 -35.94
N LYS A 619 32.04 -24.88 -34.80
CA LYS A 619 31.30 -24.85 -33.52
C LYS A 619 32.26 -24.64 -32.35
N GLN A 620 32.18 -23.46 -31.72
CA GLN A 620 32.83 -23.00 -30.48
C GLN A 620 32.24 -21.60 -30.21
N SER A 621 31.98 -21.12 -28.99
CA SER A 621 31.84 -21.75 -27.66
C SER A 621 31.06 -20.76 -26.76
N ASN A 622 30.82 -21.07 -25.49
CA ASN A 622 30.35 -20.09 -24.49
C ASN A 622 31.29 -18.85 -24.45
N ASP A 623 30.91 -17.66 -23.96
CA ASP A 623 30.05 -17.36 -22.81
C ASP A 623 29.44 -15.94 -22.85
N GLU A 624 28.64 -15.62 -21.82
CA GLU A 624 28.12 -14.28 -21.42
C GLU A 624 27.18 -13.52 -22.38
N GLY A 625 26.25 -12.74 -21.80
CA GLY A 625 25.23 -11.99 -22.52
C GLY A 625 25.06 -10.56 -21.98
N LEU A 626 24.74 -9.63 -22.88
CA LEU A 626 24.44 -8.22 -22.57
C LEU A 626 23.03 -7.85 -23.06
N GLY A 627 22.35 -6.98 -22.31
CA GLY A 627 20.93 -6.70 -22.48
C GLY A 627 20.59 -5.77 -23.64
N LEU A 628 19.42 -6.00 -24.24
CA LEU A 628 18.80 -5.07 -25.21
C LEU A 628 18.26 -3.83 -24.51
N LEU A 629 18.85 -2.66 -24.80
CA LEU A 629 18.27 -1.36 -24.49
C LEU A 629 17.26 -0.97 -25.58
N SER A 630 16.01 -0.74 -25.19
CA SER A 630 15.00 -0.12 -26.07
C SER A 630 15.19 1.40 -26.08
N ALA A 631 15.59 1.95 -27.23
CA ALA A 631 15.72 3.39 -27.42
C ALA A 631 14.34 4.07 -27.58
N VAL A 632 14.11 5.15 -26.83
CA VAL A 632 12.97 6.05 -27.01
C VAL A 632 13.45 7.30 -27.75
N PRO A 633 12.92 7.64 -28.94
CA PRO A 633 13.38 8.80 -29.69
C PRO A 633 12.83 10.12 -29.10
N PHE A 634 13.73 11.04 -28.77
CA PHE A 634 13.40 12.45 -28.50
C PHE A 634 13.76 13.31 -29.72
N THR A 635 12.77 13.99 -30.30
CA THR A 635 12.98 14.86 -31.48
C THR A 635 13.34 16.28 -31.03
N ILE A 636 14.61 16.66 -31.14
CA ILE A 636 15.06 18.05 -30.91
C ILE A 636 14.90 18.84 -32.22
N GLY A 637 13.97 19.79 -32.25
CA GLY A 637 13.67 20.61 -33.43
C GLY A 637 14.61 21.82 -33.58
N VAL A 638 15.75 21.67 -34.24
CA VAL A 638 16.64 22.79 -34.61
C VAL A 638 16.28 23.32 -36.00
N LYS A 639 15.91 24.61 -36.10
CA LYS A 639 15.70 25.29 -37.39
C LYS A 639 17.01 25.91 -37.88
N PHE A 640 17.59 25.32 -38.92
CA PHE A 640 18.65 25.97 -39.71
C PHE A 640 18.06 26.83 -40.83
N TYR A 641 18.53 28.07 -40.94
CA TYR A 641 18.30 28.95 -42.10
C TYR A 641 19.64 29.20 -42.80
N SER A 642 19.98 28.37 -43.79
CA SER A 642 21.00 28.69 -44.79
C SER A 642 20.76 27.88 -46.07
N SER A 643 21.26 28.39 -47.20
CA SER A 643 21.09 27.80 -48.53
C SER A 643 22.28 26.94 -48.94
N SER A 644 22.01 25.98 -49.84
CA SER A 644 22.95 25.27 -50.72
C SER A 644 24.08 24.43 -50.09
N VAL A 645 23.99 23.11 -50.37
CA VAL A 645 25.10 22.15 -50.51
C VAL A 645 26.01 21.94 -49.28
N PHE A 646 25.77 20.85 -48.56
CA PHE A 646 26.73 19.73 -48.50
C PHE A 646 25.98 18.42 -48.18
N SER A 647 26.61 17.27 -48.48
CA SER A 647 26.02 15.94 -48.25
C SER A 647 27.06 14.92 -47.76
N ASN A 648 26.54 13.84 -47.16
CA ASN A 648 27.23 12.68 -46.59
C ASN A 648 27.81 12.85 -45.17
N LYS A 649 27.35 11.96 -44.27
CA LYS A 649 27.55 11.93 -42.81
C LYS A 649 26.88 13.12 -42.09
N ILE A 650 26.14 12.94 -41.00
CA ILE A 650 25.90 11.73 -40.18
C ILE A 650 24.53 11.13 -40.47
#